data_AF-A0AAE8SPR4-F1
#
_entry.id   AF-A0AAE8SPR4-F1
#
_cell.length_a   1.000
_cell.length_b   1.000
_cell.length_c   1.000
_cell.angle_alpha   90.00
_cell.angle_beta   90.00
_cell.angle_gamma   90.00
#
_symmetry.space_group_name_H-M   'P 1'
#
loop_
_entity.id
_entity.type
_entity.pdbx_description
1 polymer ?
#
loop_
_entity_poly.entity_id
_entity_poly.type
_entity_poly.pdbx_seq_one_letter_code
_entity_poly.pdbx_strand_id
1 'polypeptide(L)'
;MLLDGMNYEEPSSVLASSSSAKHRTKDLVVNQPLINGKELQLKVTVEEDAYELAATHVSMFLDGYHPQGELERQGHGEIASRLEFLSSFFAFMNGLANTEKFQIQGILALTRALLKCADDTVLAGNDVHVIVAHLPVSKPDKRIIIKNFVKAEYMLERSGRFHTSNLVRTSFIGQSKVYAVFGGQGNSDDYFTEMIELYDVYEPIELVAEVMNAGYHIELACGGFHDSASLSAAIISITNNVSPVKGITCNVIYSNPTSLRWQIDSLHCLVQAGYPINGLTIGAGVPSLEIVQTYVERLQLQHIGFKPSSIETIEKTLRIAESLQPLPVVLQWTGGRGGGHHSNEDLHTPLKTMYRRIRAQRNVILVVGSGFGGSSDNIPYITGTWATDRGLPSMPVDGILLGSRVMVGKEARTSSAVKALIVAADGVRDNEWHGTSSRVTGGILSVVSEMRQPIHMIATRAVRLWDAFDKTIFCLSAKVRAVEIARRRDEIITKLNRDYHRVWFGCNGPNQDIAELDEMTYSEVLYRFVELTYVRDERRWAHESWRKLFLDLLNRTKSRLHRISSSESAILSDRLEDLADPHSSLASTLGQLSDQASQVIAYDDSIYFLRLFHQGGHKPVPFIPVLDEDFESWFKKDSLWQSEDIAAVPDHDEERVCVLHGPVAAQYSTKVDEPISKILGKIYCAWVDTIMKTQCCNESNSIPFFEHSPFDGNQFTTFGNYTQAPESPSNATVHSLDHWIIYINGSRDKSLAWAKALLNHSRVLYNRRLVQNPFLAMLSGLHSMDIQVCDKSSKGAVAGFAFLRRLPDNSFRNELELRLELSGEILIEISHHQTAQDAPVTVACHFSYTPGFPSLSSISMDSDQTASMRDFFHRVWFGPMQEHVDISIYDQFECGPYIVTTDDVLKYQKCITTSNSMARGCSETLRVQLEFVVITDWKALVKPLFSCELAADILGLLHVSNDITLLPGHDLPAVGDALHTKAIVTEVAAHSSGTTVEVRAQIFRSRICILEVKTRFLLVGNQAHQDQLFRTLSMPISHLLLKDEKMVTDLYAWHWFQPLPGVFGLLSKSIIFDLQHFVRLDERGGALNHEISGDVKSDGTIVGRCYLSTSDDTQVDLFHNFLGQYLESPSQPRKRNCHLPHLRGNKLSHTPLPVVISIQFIWPLSLHV
;
A
#
# COMPACT_ATOMS: atom_id res chain seq x y z
N MET A 1 26.95 17.34 48.79
CA MET A 1 26.47 18.58 49.42
C MET A 1 25.28 19.07 48.61
N LEU A 2 24.12 19.20 49.27
CA LEU A 2 22.82 19.74 48.80
C LEU A 2 22.16 18.92 47.66
N LEU A 3 21.15 18.05 47.81
CA LEU A 3 19.98 17.94 48.70
C LEU A 3 19.11 19.21 48.83
N ASP A 4 17.83 18.97 48.51
CA ASP A 4 16.58 19.67 48.83
C ASP A 4 16.02 20.74 47.89
N GLY A 5 14.80 20.43 47.39
CA GLY A 5 13.71 21.40 47.39
C GLY A 5 12.95 21.62 46.07
N MET A 6 12.19 20.64 45.57
CA MET A 6 10.90 20.94 44.90
C MET A 6 9.88 19.83 45.22
N ASN A 7 8.97 20.18 46.13
CA ASN A 7 7.80 19.40 46.50
C ASN A 7 6.86 19.25 45.28
N TYR A 8 6.55 18.02 44.91
CA TYR A 8 5.37 17.72 44.09
C TYR A 8 4.16 17.69 45.01
N GLU A 9 3.37 18.76 45.02
CA GLU A 9 1.97 18.67 45.42
C GLU A 9 1.21 17.89 44.34
N GLU A 10 0.47 16.86 44.76
CA GLU A 10 -0.49 16.16 43.91
C GLU A 10 -1.54 17.14 43.38
N PRO A 11 -1.78 17.23 42.06
CA PRO A 11 -2.97 17.88 41.56
C PRO A 11 -4.14 16.92 41.80
N SER A 12 -4.85 17.17 42.89
CA SER A 12 -6.20 16.74 43.15
C SER A 12 -7.08 16.90 41.91
N SER A 13 -7.87 15.87 41.64
CA SER A 13 -8.97 15.80 40.69
C SER A 13 -9.77 17.10 40.57
N VAL A 14 -9.67 17.76 39.42
CA VAL A 14 -10.70 18.70 38.93
C VAL A 14 -11.09 18.23 37.53
N LEU A 15 -12.12 17.39 37.51
CA LEU A 15 -12.98 17.19 36.36
C LEU A 15 -13.61 18.54 35.99
N ALA A 16 -13.15 19.15 34.90
CA ALA A 16 -13.86 20.20 34.20
C ALA A 16 -14.05 19.76 32.75
N SER A 17 -15.21 19.16 32.52
CA SER A 17 -16.00 19.11 31.28
C SER A 17 -15.42 19.81 30.04
N SER A 18 -14.89 19.02 29.09
CA SER A 18 -14.90 19.35 27.66
C SER A 18 -15.95 18.44 27.00
N SER A 19 -16.97 19.04 26.39
CA SER A 19 -18.05 18.34 25.71
C SER A 19 -17.55 17.60 24.47
N SER A 20 -17.32 16.29 24.62
CA SER A 20 -17.08 15.36 23.52
C SER A 20 -18.33 15.22 22.67
N ALA A 21 -18.23 15.48 21.36
CA ALA A 21 -19.17 14.92 20.39
C ALA A 21 -19.19 13.40 20.62
N LYS A 22 -20.35 12.86 21.02
CA LYS A 22 -20.52 11.43 21.24
C LYS A 22 -20.51 10.75 19.88
N HIS A 23 -19.41 10.09 19.51
CA HIS A 23 -19.46 9.08 18.46
C HIS A 23 -20.61 8.12 18.78
N ARG A 24 -21.60 8.03 17.91
CA ARG A 24 -22.70 7.10 18.10
C ARG A 24 -22.15 5.70 17.85
N THR A 25 -22.23 4.87 18.87
CA THR A 25 -21.82 3.48 18.80
C THR A 25 -23.07 2.61 18.84
N LYS A 26 -23.10 1.57 18.01
CA LYS A 26 -24.12 0.53 18.09
C LYS A 26 -23.52 -0.74 18.68
N ASP A 27 -24.33 -1.40 19.48
CA ASP A 27 -23.95 -2.63 20.13
C ASP A 27 -24.38 -3.81 19.26
N LEU A 28 -23.41 -4.55 18.73
CA LEU A 28 -23.63 -5.85 18.14
C LEU A 28 -23.68 -6.88 19.26
N VAL A 29 -24.81 -7.57 19.36
CA VAL A 29 -24.92 -8.74 20.23
C VAL A 29 -24.49 -9.95 19.41
N VAL A 30 -23.26 -10.41 19.68
CA VAL A 30 -22.74 -11.64 19.08
C VAL A 30 -23.13 -12.79 20.01
N ASN A 31 -24.12 -13.57 19.59
CA ASN A 31 -24.60 -14.73 20.33
C ASN A 31 -23.71 -15.93 20.02
N GLN A 32 -22.95 -16.39 21.00
CA GLN A 32 -22.24 -17.67 20.88
C GLN A 32 -23.26 -18.82 20.86
N PRO A 33 -23.15 -19.80 19.94
CA PRO A 33 -23.98 -20.99 19.99
C PRO A 33 -23.78 -21.75 21.32
N LEU A 34 -24.89 -22.15 21.96
CA LEU A 34 -24.99 -22.69 23.32
C LEU A 34 -23.82 -23.60 23.76
N ILE A 35 -23.14 -23.21 24.84
CA ILE A 35 -22.25 -24.07 25.63
C ILE A 35 -22.86 -24.21 27.03
N ASN A 36 -23.15 -25.44 27.46
CA ASN A 36 -23.70 -25.77 28.79
C ASN A 36 -25.04 -25.09 29.15
N GLY A 37 -25.94 -24.88 28.18
CA GLY A 37 -27.29 -24.38 28.46
C GLY A 37 -27.37 -22.90 28.86
N LYS A 38 -26.27 -22.15 28.73
CA LYS A 38 -26.24 -20.69 28.87
C LYS A 38 -25.76 -20.05 27.57
N GLU A 39 -26.55 -19.13 27.05
CA GLU A 39 -26.20 -18.31 25.90
C GLU A 39 -25.18 -17.26 26.35
N LEU A 40 -24.03 -17.24 25.69
CA LEU A 40 -22.91 -16.39 26.07
C LEU A 40 -22.89 -15.22 25.09
N GLN A 41 -23.32 -14.06 25.57
CA GLN A 41 -23.46 -12.85 24.75
C GLN A 41 -22.19 -12.01 24.84
N LEU A 42 -21.59 -11.72 23.69
CA LEU A 42 -20.55 -10.70 23.57
C LEU A 42 -21.19 -9.44 23.02
N LYS A 43 -21.01 -8.37 23.77
CA LYS A 43 -21.46 -7.04 23.37
C LYS A 43 -20.29 -6.34 22.70
N VAL A 44 -20.29 -6.33 21.37
CA VAL A 44 -19.25 -5.70 20.57
C VAL A 44 -19.76 -4.33 20.15
N THR A 45 -19.24 -3.30 20.80
CA THR A 45 -19.60 -1.92 20.50
C THR A 45 -18.78 -1.45 19.30
N VAL A 46 -19.44 -1.35 18.15
CA VAL A 46 -18.87 -0.86 16.89
C VAL A 46 -19.36 0.55 16.64
N GLU A 47 -18.60 1.30 15.85
CA GLU A 47 -19.06 2.59 15.30
C GLU A 47 -20.31 2.34 14.45
N GLU A 48 -21.30 3.23 14.54
CA GLU A 48 -22.60 3.07 13.86
C GLU A 48 -22.42 2.84 12.34
N ASP A 49 -21.38 3.43 11.75
CA ASP A 49 -21.06 3.38 10.32
C ASP A 49 -20.42 2.04 9.90
N ALA A 50 -19.82 1.33 10.85
CA ALA A 50 -19.29 -0.01 10.65
C ALA A 50 -20.29 -1.11 11.02
N TYR A 51 -21.47 -0.77 11.57
CA TYR A 51 -22.40 -1.74 12.17
C TYR A 51 -22.95 -2.76 11.17
N GLU A 52 -23.40 -2.34 9.98
CA GLU A 52 -23.98 -3.27 9.00
C GLU A 52 -22.93 -4.23 8.47
N LEU A 53 -21.76 -3.72 8.10
CA LEU A 53 -20.65 -4.53 7.63
C LEU A 53 -20.16 -5.48 8.73
N ALA A 54 -20.07 -4.99 9.96
CA ALA A 54 -19.73 -5.83 11.10
C ALA A 54 -20.81 -6.88 11.39
N ALA A 55 -22.11 -6.56 11.22
CA ALA A 55 -23.21 -7.51 11.34
C ALA A 55 -23.14 -8.60 10.26
N THR A 56 -22.80 -8.24 9.01
CA THR A 56 -22.58 -9.19 7.92
C THR A 56 -21.42 -10.12 8.24
N HIS A 57 -20.29 -9.59 8.68
CA HIS A 57 -19.11 -10.40 9.04
C HIS A 57 -19.36 -11.25 10.29
N VAL A 58 -20.10 -10.75 11.27
CA VAL A 58 -20.58 -11.53 12.41
C VAL A 58 -21.48 -12.68 11.92
N SER A 59 -22.42 -12.42 11.00
CA SER A 59 -23.27 -13.47 10.43
C SER A 59 -22.45 -14.51 9.67
N MET A 60 -21.52 -14.08 8.80
CA MET A 60 -20.64 -14.97 8.05
C MET A 60 -19.75 -15.82 8.97
N PHE A 61 -19.22 -15.21 10.04
CA PHE A 61 -18.47 -15.93 11.05
C PHE A 61 -19.36 -16.97 11.74
N LEU A 62 -20.55 -16.58 12.20
CA LEU A 62 -21.48 -17.47 12.91
C LEU A 62 -22.02 -18.60 12.02
N ASP A 63 -22.26 -18.33 10.74
CA ASP A 63 -22.72 -19.31 9.74
C ASP A 63 -21.64 -20.37 9.46
N GLY A 64 -20.35 -19.99 9.53
CA GLY A 64 -19.20 -20.90 9.37
C GLY A 64 -18.60 -21.41 10.68
N TYR A 65 -19.07 -20.94 11.83
CA TYR A 65 -18.47 -21.27 13.13
C TYR A 65 -18.95 -22.64 13.62
N HIS A 66 -18.07 -23.63 13.52
CA HIS A 66 -18.25 -24.92 14.15
C HIS A 66 -17.34 -25.03 15.38
N PRO A 67 -17.89 -25.14 16.60
CA PRO A 67 -17.06 -25.39 17.77
C PRO A 67 -16.35 -26.74 17.61
N GLN A 68 -15.01 -26.74 17.73
CA GLN A 68 -14.20 -27.95 17.63
C GLN A 68 -14.69 -28.99 18.65
N GLY A 69 -15.14 -30.16 18.16
CA GLY A 69 -15.22 -31.40 18.93
C GLY A 69 -16.39 -31.58 19.91
N GLU A 70 -16.84 -32.84 20.02
CA GLU A 70 -17.95 -33.32 20.86
C GLU A 70 -17.50 -34.03 22.15
N LEU A 71 -16.21 -34.07 22.49
CA LEU A 71 -15.74 -34.64 23.76
C LEU A 71 -14.83 -33.62 24.47
N GLU A 72 -15.17 -33.32 25.73
CA GLU A 72 -14.56 -32.35 26.67
C GLU A 72 -15.21 -30.95 26.79
N ARG A 73 -16.54 -30.83 26.67
CA ARG A 73 -17.28 -29.62 27.11
C ARG A 73 -17.63 -29.57 28.61
N GLN A 74 -17.10 -30.49 29.41
CA GLN A 74 -17.28 -30.51 30.87
C GLN A 74 -16.01 -30.06 31.59
N GLY A 75 -15.67 -28.76 31.53
CA GLY A 75 -14.57 -28.28 32.38
C GLY A 75 -14.07 -26.84 32.19
N HIS A 76 -14.28 -26.20 31.05
CA HIS A 76 -13.68 -24.88 30.81
C HIS A 76 -14.56 -23.77 31.40
N GLY A 77 -13.95 -22.92 32.25
CA GLY A 77 -14.63 -21.77 32.87
C GLY A 77 -15.03 -20.70 31.85
N GLU A 78 -15.97 -19.82 32.22
CA GLU A 78 -16.58 -18.81 31.33
C GLU A 78 -15.55 -17.95 30.54
N ILE A 79 -14.43 -17.61 31.18
CA ILE A 79 -13.34 -16.82 30.56
C ILE A 79 -12.63 -17.59 29.44
N ALA A 80 -12.43 -18.90 29.61
CA ALA A 80 -11.78 -19.74 28.60
C ALA A 80 -12.64 -19.83 27.33
N SER A 81 -13.94 -20.08 27.50
CA SER A 81 -14.90 -20.14 26.38
C SER A 81 -15.04 -18.80 25.64
N ARG A 82 -14.95 -17.67 26.35
CA ARG A 82 -14.92 -16.33 25.74
C ARG A 82 -13.65 -16.10 24.92
N LEU A 83 -12.48 -16.46 25.44
CA LEU A 83 -11.20 -16.28 24.76
C LEU A 83 -11.02 -17.19 23.55
N GLU A 84 -11.49 -18.42 23.62
CA GLU A 84 -11.49 -19.33 22.46
C GLU A 84 -12.38 -18.79 21.34
N PHE A 85 -13.60 -18.34 21.69
CA PHE A 85 -14.51 -17.75 20.72
C PHE A 85 -13.94 -16.48 20.07
N LEU A 86 -13.38 -15.57 20.88
CA LEU A 86 -12.71 -14.37 20.38
C LEU A 86 -11.48 -14.72 19.52
N SER A 87 -10.69 -15.72 19.92
CA SER A 87 -9.55 -16.22 19.13
C SER A 87 -9.98 -16.76 17.76
N SER A 88 -11.04 -17.57 17.70
CA SER A 88 -11.60 -18.07 16.44
C SER A 88 -12.14 -16.93 15.59
N PHE A 89 -12.74 -15.91 16.20
CA PHE A 89 -13.21 -14.73 15.48
C PHE A 89 -12.02 -13.91 14.94
N PHE A 90 -10.96 -13.71 15.73
CA PHE A 90 -9.73 -13.08 15.23
C PHE A 90 -9.10 -13.88 14.10
N ALA A 91 -9.07 -15.21 14.16
CA ALA A 91 -8.58 -16.05 13.07
C ALA A 91 -9.38 -15.84 11.77
N PHE A 92 -10.71 -15.77 11.88
CA PHE A 92 -11.60 -15.47 10.76
C PHE A 92 -11.33 -14.08 10.17
N MET A 93 -11.22 -13.06 11.01
CA MET A 93 -10.91 -11.69 10.57
C MET A 93 -9.52 -11.57 9.93
N ASN A 94 -8.53 -12.28 10.49
CA ASN A 94 -7.18 -12.35 9.92
C ASN A 94 -7.18 -13.02 8.54
N GLY A 95 -8.04 -14.02 8.33
CA GLY A 95 -8.25 -14.66 7.03
C GLY A 95 -8.82 -13.68 5.99
N LEU A 96 -9.90 -12.97 6.34
CA LEU A 96 -10.57 -12.03 5.45
C LEU A 96 -9.68 -10.85 5.03
N ALA A 97 -8.87 -10.32 5.96
CA ALA A 97 -7.94 -9.23 5.65
C ALA A 97 -6.90 -9.62 4.57
N ASN A 98 -6.57 -10.90 4.45
CA ASN A 98 -5.62 -11.40 3.46
C ASN A 98 -6.25 -11.62 2.08
N THR A 99 -7.57 -11.80 2.00
CA THR A 99 -8.30 -12.14 0.76
C THR A 99 -9.12 -10.99 0.19
N GLU A 100 -9.67 -10.10 1.02
CA GLU A 100 -10.65 -9.07 0.61
C GLU A 100 -10.10 -7.65 0.72
N LYS A 101 -9.22 -7.28 -0.23
CA LYS A 101 -8.53 -5.97 -0.26
C LYS A 101 -9.44 -4.73 -0.29
N PHE A 102 -10.72 -4.89 -0.66
CA PHE A 102 -11.68 -3.78 -0.83
C PHE A 102 -12.55 -3.48 0.40
N GLN A 103 -12.57 -4.36 1.41
CA GLN A 103 -13.35 -4.17 2.65
C GLN A 103 -12.44 -4.05 3.89
N ILE A 104 -11.14 -3.88 3.67
CA ILE A 104 -10.12 -3.95 4.72
C ILE A 104 -10.40 -2.98 5.86
N GLN A 105 -10.97 -1.79 5.59
CA GLN A 105 -11.24 -0.80 6.63
C GLN A 105 -12.37 -1.23 7.58
N GLY A 106 -13.41 -1.89 7.08
CA GLY A 106 -14.47 -2.47 7.90
C GLY A 106 -14.00 -3.70 8.70
N ILE A 107 -13.15 -4.52 8.08
CA ILE A 107 -12.48 -5.64 8.74
C ILE A 107 -11.62 -5.11 9.90
N LEU A 108 -10.82 -4.06 9.67
CA LEU A 108 -10.01 -3.42 10.71
C LEU A 108 -10.88 -2.77 11.80
N ALA A 109 -12.01 -2.14 11.44
CA ALA A 109 -12.93 -1.55 12.42
C ALA A 109 -13.55 -2.59 13.34
N LEU A 110 -14.04 -3.70 12.78
CA LEU A 110 -14.57 -4.83 13.57
C LEU A 110 -13.47 -5.50 14.39
N THR A 111 -12.28 -5.74 13.82
CA THR A 111 -11.13 -6.27 14.58
C THR A 111 -10.76 -5.36 15.76
N ARG A 112 -10.80 -4.03 15.58
CA ARG A 112 -10.58 -3.04 16.66
C ARG A 112 -11.65 -3.12 17.74
N ALA A 113 -12.92 -3.24 17.35
CA ALA A 113 -14.03 -3.37 18.30
C ALA A 113 -13.99 -4.71 19.05
N LEU A 114 -13.59 -5.79 18.39
CA LEU A 114 -13.39 -7.11 19.00
C LEU A 114 -12.23 -7.09 19.99
N LEU A 115 -11.10 -6.45 19.66
CA LEU A 115 -9.97 -6.29 20.59
C LEU A 115 -10.36 -5.44 21.81
N LYS A 116 -11.13 -4.36 21.61
CA LYS A 116 -11.68 -3.58 22.71
C LYS A 116 -12.66 -4.39 23.56
N CYS A 117 -13.53 -5.17 22.94
CA CYS A 117 -14.42 -6.09 23.63
C CYS A 117 -13.62 -7.12 24.45
N ALA A 118 -12.52 -7.64 23.89
CA ALA A 118 -11.63 -8.54 24.62
C ALA A 118 -10.97 -7.83 25.82
N ASP A 119 -10.48 -6.60 25.65
CA ASP A 119 -9.95 -5.76 26.72
C ASP A 119 -10.97 -5.54 27.85
N ASP A 120 -12.21 -5.21 27.50
CA ASP A 120 -13.26 -4.87 28.46
C ASP A 120 -13.84 -6.11 29.17
N THR A 121 -13.81 -7.28 28.53
CA THR A 121 -14.50 -8.50 29.03
C THR A 121 -13.58 -9.56 29.61
N VAL A 122 -12.38 -9.74 29.07
CA VAL A 122 -11.50 -10.87 29.44
C VAL A 122 -10.06 -10.47 29.77
N LEU A 123 -9.48 -9.46 29.10
CA LEU A 123 -8.08 -9.06 29.35
C LEU A 123 -7.95 -8.07 30.50
N ALA A 124 -8.95 -7.20 30.71
CA ALA A 124 -8.99 -6.18 31.76
C ALA A 124 -7.72 -5.30 31.79
N GLY A 125 -7.19 -4.95 30.60
CA GLY A 125 -5.95 -4.18 30.44
C GLY A 125 -4.66 -4.94 30.72
N ASN A 126 -4.72 -6.27 30.91
CA ASN A 126 -3.53 -7.12 30.96
C ASN A 126 -3.18 -7.67 29.58
N ASP A 127 -1.91 -8.04 29.42
CA ASP A 127 -1.44 -8.73 28.22
C ASP A 127 -2.10 -10.12 28.08
N VAL A 128 -2.39 -10.52 26.84
CA VAL A 128 -3.07 -11.80 26.54
C VAL A 128 -2.33 -13.00 27.15
N HIS A 129 -1.00 -12.95 27.27
CA HIS A 129 -0.19 -14.01 27.85
C HIS A 129 -0.46 -14.19 29.35
N VAL A 130 -0.79 -13.10 30.06
CA VAL A 130 -1.11 -13.14 31.50
C VAL A 130 -2.39 -13.95 31.72
N ILE A 131 -3.41 -13.72 30.89
CA ILE A 131 -4.70 -14.39 31.05
C ILE A 131 -4.61 -15.84 30.55
N VAL A 132 -4.03 -16.05 29.38
CA VAL A 132 -3.88 -17.38 28.76
C VAL A 132 -3.02 -18.33 29.61
N ALA A 133 -2.00 -17.81 30.31
CA ALA A 133 -1.18 -18.61 31.22
C ALA A 133 -2.02 -19.35 32.27
N HIS A 134 -3.09 -18.71 32.78
CA HIS A 134 -3.94 -19.22 33.85
C HIS A 134 -5.17 -20.00 33.35
N LEU A 135 -5.38 -20.13 32.03
CA LEU A 135 -6.50 -20.89 31.47
C LEU A 135 -6.32 -22.42 31.63
N PRO A 136 -7.39 -23.17 31.95
CA PRO A 136 -7.35 -24.63 32.04
C PRO A 136 -7.54 -25.30 30.67
N VAL A 137 -6.80 -24.87 29.64
CA VAL A 137 -6.86 -25.39 28.25
C VAL A 137 -5.51 -25.96 27.83
N SER A 138 -5.47 -26.77 26.77
CA SER A 138 -4.23 -27.43 26.34
C SER A 138 -3.16 -26.41 25.90
N LYS A 139 -1.87 -26.76 25.99
CA LYS A 139 -0.78 -25.89 25.51
C LYS A 139 -0.94 -25.48 24.02
N PRO A 140 -1.32 -26.38 23.09
CA PRO A 140 -1.67 -26.01 21.72
C PRO A 140 -2.76 -24.93 21.61
N ASP A 141 -3.84 -25.06 22.38
CA ASP A 141 -4.97 -24.11 22.32
C ASP A 141 -4.56 -22.74 22.86
N LYS A 142 -3.75 -22.72 23.94
CA LYS A 142 -3.13 -21.49 24.44
C LYS A 142 -2.32 -20.78 23.37
N ARG A 143 -1.55 -21.53 22.57
CA ARG A 143 -0.73 -20.97 21.48
C ARG A 143 -1.58 -20.39 20.36
N ILE A 144 -2.64 -21.09 19.95
CA ILE A 144 -3.56 -20.61 18.91
C ILE A 144 -4.23 -19.30 19.35
N ILE A 145 -4.67 -19.23 20.62
CA ILE A 145 -5.23 -18.00 21.20
C ILE A 145 -4.21 -16.86 21.13
N ILE A 146 -2.98 -17.07 21.61
CA ILE A 146 -1.95 -16.03 21.58
C ILE A 146 -1.64 -15.58 20.14
N LYS A 147 -1.44 -16.52 19.21
CA LYS A 147 -1.14 -16.26 17.80
C LYS A 147 -2.20 -15.38 17.15
N ASN A 148 -3.48 -15.71 17.33
CA ASN A 148 -4.58 -14.99 16.68
C ASN A 148 -4.75 -13.57 17.23
N PHE A 149 -4.57 -13.39 18.55
CA PHE A 149 -4.58 -12.07 19.18
C PHE A 149 -3.40 -11.21 18.71
N VAL A 150 -2.17 -11.75 18.71
CA VAL A 150 -0.97 -11.02 18.26
C VAL A 150 -1.08 -10.62 16.77
N LYS A 151 -1.59 -11.52 15.91
CA LYS A 151 -1.85 -11.20 14.49
C LYS A 151 -2.92 -10.11 14.31
N ALA A 152 -3.99 -10.15 15.12
CA ALA A 152 -5.05 -9.15 15.07
C ALA A 152 -4.57 -7.76 15.56
N GLU A 153 -3.72 -7.70 16.59
CA GLU A 153 -3.11 -6.45 17.04
C GLU A 153 -2.16 -5.86 16.00
N TYR A 154 -1.36 -6.71 15.35
CA TYR A 154 -0.45 -6.32 14.28
C TYR A 154 -1.21 -5.77 13.06
N MET A 155 -2.33 -6.38 12.69
CA MET A 155 -3.19 -5.90 11.58
C MET A 155 -3.68 -4.47 11.76
N LEU A 156 -3.89 -4.00 13.00
CA LEU A 156 -4.41 -2.66 13.27
C LEU A 156 -3.34 -1.56 13.28
N GLU A 157 -2.12 -1.84 12.82
CA GLU A 157 -0.97 -0.94 12.93
C GLU A 157 -0.73 -0.43 14.37
N ARG A 158 -1.22 -1.16 15.38
CA ARG A 158 -0.83 -0.95 16.77
C ARG A 158 0.61 -1.43 16.90
N SER A 159 1.56 -0.60 16.45
CA SER A 159 2.93 -0.63 16.94
C SER A 159 2.84 -0.69 18.46
N GLY A 160 3.22 -1.82 19.06
CA GLY A 160 2.81 -2.23 20.39
C GLY A 160 2.58 -1.09 21.38
N ARG A 161 1.37 -1.02 21.94
CA ARG A 161 1.23 -0.52 23.31
C ARG A 161 2.00 -1.51 24.18
N PHE A 162 3.32 -1.36 24.25
CA PHE A 162 4.11 -2.05 25.26
C PHE A 162 3.74 -1.44 26.60
N HIS A 163 2.69 -1.97 27.23
CA HIS A 163 2.47 -1.75 28.64
C HIS A 163 3.75 -2.22 29.34
N THR A 164 4.49 -1.29 29.93
CA THR A 164 5.68 -1.63 30.69
C THR A 164 5.24 -2.56 31.81
N SER A 165 5.66 -3.82 31.77
CA SER A 165 5.24 -4.81 32.76
C SER A 165 5.58 -4.32 34.17
N ASN A 166 4.77 -4.70 35.16
CA ASN A 166 5.03 -4.31 36.55
C ASN A 166 6.45 -4.68 37.02
N LEU A 167 7.02 -5.79 36.50
CA LEU A 167 8.40 -6.17 36.77
C LEU A 167 9.40 -5.14 36.24
N VAL A 168 9.24 -4.68 35.00
CA VAL A 168 10.13 -3.67 34.40
C VAL A 168 9.92 -2.30 35.05
N ARG A 169 8.66 -1.92 35.33
CA ARG A 169 8.32 -0.67 36.02
C ARG A 169 8.93 -0.60 37.42
N THR A 170 8.82 -1.67 38.21
CA THR A 170 9.43 -1.76 39.54
C THR A 170 10.96 -1.75 39.48
N SER A 171 11.54 -2.25 38.38
CA SER A 171 12.99 -2.18 38.16
C SER A 171 13.47 -0.76 37.87
N PHE A 172 12.72 0.03 37.11
CA PHE A 172 13.06 1.43 36.83
C PHE A 172 13.02 2.33 38.07
N ILE A 173 12.11 2.05 39.01
CA ILE A 173 12.01 2.76 40.30
C ILE A 173 12.87 2.13 41.41
N GLY A 174 13.72 1.15 41.06
CA GLY A 174 14.69 0.54 41.98
C GLY A 174 14.10 -0.42 43.04
N GLN A 175 12.83 -0.78 42.94
CA GLN A 175 12.16 -1.73 43.84
C GLN A 175 12.46 -3.19 43.49
N SER A 176 12.85 -3.47 42.24
CA SER A 176 13.32 -4.78 41.79
C SER A 176 14.61 -4.65 40.97
N LYS A 177 15.35 -5.75 40.83
CA LYS A 177 16.53 -5.83 39.95
C LYS A 177 16.35 -6.98 39.00
N VAL A 178 16.29 -6.69 37.71
CA VAL A 178 16.16 -7.70 36.65
C VAL A 178 17.54 -8.14 36.18
N TYR A 179 17.76 -9.45 36.13
CA TYR A 179 18.96 -10.06 35.56
C TYR A 179 18.54 -10.99 34.42
N ALA A 180 19.23 -10.91 33.28
CA ALA A 180 19.02 -11.85 32.18
C ALA A 180 19.93 -13.07 32.38
N VAL A 181 19.34 -14.27 32.43
CA VAL A 181 20.06 -15.54 32.49
C VAL A 181 19.64 -16.37 31.29
N PHE A 182 20.60 -16.82 30.50
CA PHE A 182 20.37 -17.65 29.32
C PHE A 182 20.82 -19.08 29.61
N GLY A 183 19.93 -20.05 29.42
CA GLY A 183 20.23 -21.48 29.58
C GLY A 183 21.18 -22.01 28.50
N GLY A 184 21.70 -23.23 28.72
CA GLY A 184 22.59 -23.94 27.79
C GLY A 184 22.02 -25.30 27.35
N GLN A 185 22.86 -26.11 26.71
CA GLN A 185 22.51 -27.49 26.32
C GLN A 185 22.24 -28.38 27.55
N GLY A 186 21.26 -29.27 27.45
CA GLY A 186 20.92 -30.26 28.50
C GLY A 186 19.66 -29.97 29.32
N ASN A 187 18.85 -28.97 28.93
CA ASN A 187 17.63 -28.59 29.65
C ASN A 187 16.35 -29.26 29.12
N SER A 188 16.29 -29.61 27.83
CA SER A 188 15.19 -30.37 27.23
C SER A 188 15.69 -31.15 26.00
N ASP A 189 15.06 -32.29 25.74
CA ASP A 189 15.35 -33.11 24.56
C ASP A 189 14.61 -32.60 23.30
N ASP A 190 13.60 -31.73 23.48
CA ASP A 190 12.69 -31.20 22.44
C ASP A 190 12.91 -29.69 22.13
N TYR A 191 14.13 -29.18 22.30
CA TYR A 191 14.47 -27.75 22.11
C TYR A 191 14.12 -27.20 20.71
N PHE A 192 14.06 -28.06 19.70
CA PHE A 192 13.69 -27.68 18.33
C PHE A 192 12.17 -27.49 18.18
N THR A 193 11.37 -28.31 18.87
CA THR A 193 9.92 -28.16 18.95
C THR A 193 9.55 -26.82 19.56
N GLU A 194 10.27 -26.39 20.61
CA GLU A 194 10.10 -25.06 21.22
C GLU A 194 10.38 -23.90 20.23
N MET A 195 11.33 -24.08 19.31
CA MET A 195 11.65 -23.09 18.28
C MET A 195 10.58 -23.02 17.19
N ILE A 196 10.08 -24.16 16.72
CA ILE A 196 8.95 -24.24 15.77
C ILE A 196 7.72 -23.58 16.39
N GLU A 197 7.45 -23.86 17.67
CA GLU A 197 6.34 -23.27 18.41
C GLU A 197 6.45 -21.75 18.53
N LEU A 198 7.65 -21.20 18.74
CA LEU A 198 7.87 -19.75 18.77
C LEU A 198 7.70 -19.10 17.38
N TYR A 199 8.18 -19.77 16.33
CA TYR A 199 8.06 -19.26 14.96
C TYR A 199 6.60 -19.22 14.49
N ASP A 200 5.82 -20.26 14.76
CA ASP A 200 4.41 -20.33 14.34
C ASP A 200 3.53 -19.28 15.06
N VAL A 201 3.87 -18.93 16.30
CA VAL A 201 3.10 -17.97 17.12
C VAL A 201 3.47 -16.52 16.83
N TYR A 202 4.72 -16.23 16.44
CA TYR A 202 5.26 -14.87 16.28
C TYR A 202 5.87 -14.60 14.89
N GLU A 203 5.36 -15.27 13.86
CA GLU A 203 5.84 -15.27 12.46
C GLU A 203 6.75 -14.08 12.09
N PRO A 204 8.06 -14.31 11.86
CA PRO A 204 9.04 -13.25 11.64
C PRO A 204 8.91 -12.53 10.30
N ILE A 205 9.19 -11.24 10.42
CA ILE A 205 9.50 -10.22 9.42
C ILE A 205 10.38 -10.75 8.26
N GLU A 206 10.10 -10.25 7.05
CA GLU A 206 10.89 -10.52 5.85
C GLU A 206 12.38 -10.24 6.04
N LEU A 207 13.26 -11.15 5.59
CA LEU A 207 14.74 -11.02 5.61
C LEU A 207 15.20 -9.62 5.17
N VAL A 208 14.56 -9.04 4.15
CA VAL A 208 14.88 -7.71 3.63
C VAL A 208 14.67 -6.64 4.70
N ALA A 209 13.51 -6.65 5.35
CA ALA A 209 13.19 -5.69 6.40
C ALA A 209 14.11 -5.86 7.63
N GLU A 210 14.43 -7.10 8.02
CA GLU A 210 15.35 -7.37 9.14
C GLU A 210 16.77 -6.88 8.87
N VAL A 211 17.31 -7.10 7.67
CA VAL A 211 18.63 -6.59 7.28
C VAL A 211 18.64 -5.06 7.24
N MET A 212 17.59 -4.46 6.69
CA MET A 212 17.43 -3.01 6.69
C MET A 212 17.35 -2.47 8.13
N ASN A 213 16.57 -3.08 9.01
CA ASN A 213 16.43 -2.69 10.41
C ASN A 213 17.73 -2.84 11.20
N ALA A 214 18.51 -3.89 10.92
CA ALA A 214 19.87 -4.06 11.45
C ALA A 214 20.88 -3.01 10.96
N GLY A 215 20.51 -2.16 10.00
CA GLY A 215 21.33 -1.04 9.52
C GLY A 215 22.22 -1.37 8.33
N TYR A 216 21.92 -2.46 7.61
CA TYR A 216 22.70 -2.89 6.45
C TYR A 216 21.89 -2.77 5.15
N HIS A 217 22.61 -2.67 4.04
CA HIS A 217 22.01 -2.63 2.70
C HIS A 217 21.68 -4.04 2.19
N ILE A 218 20.50 -4.20 1.58
CA ILE A 218 20.04 -5.45 0.96
C ILE A 218 19.20 -5.14 -0.27
N GLU A 219 19.18 -6.07 -1.21
CA GLU A 219 18.40 -5.98 -2.44
C GLU A 219 17.19 -6.91 -2.37
N LEU A 220 15.99 -6.39 -2.63
CA LEU A 220 14.79 -7.20 -2.85
C LEU A 220 14.92 -7.92 -4.21
N ALA A 221 14.96 -9.26 -4.19
CA ALA A 221 15.07 -10.05 -5.42
C ALA A 221 13.73 -10.10 -6.18
N CYS A 222 13.55 -9.23 -7.18
CA CYS A 222 12.32 -9.18 -7.98
C CYS A 222 12.10 -10.45 -8.83
N GLY A 223 13.15 -11.22 -9.11
CA GLY A 223 13.08 -12.45 -9.91
C GLY A 223 12.19 -13.55 -9.34
N GLY A 224 11.92 -13.53 -8.02
CA GLY A 224 11.04 -14.50 -7.36
C GLY A 224 9.54 -14.20 -7.51
N PHE A 225 9.16 -13.05 -8.08
CA PHE A 225 7.76 -12.66 -8.25
C PHE A 225 7.26 -13.01 -9.65
N HIS A 226 6.02 -13.49 -9.72
CA HIS A 226 5.39 -13.92 -10.97
C HIS A 226 4.38 -12.88 -11.51
N ASP A 227 3.98 -11.91 -10.69
CA ASP A 227 2.98 -10.90 -11.02
C ASP A 227 3.21 -9.57 -10.28
N SER A 228 2.56 -8.51 -10.77
CA SER A 228 2.67 -7.16 -10.21
C SER A 228 2.08 -7.03 -8.80
N ALA A 229 1.05 -7.80 -8.46
CA ALA A 229 0.35 -7.66 -7.19
C ALA A 229 1.18 -8.23 -6.04
N SER A 230 1.82 -9.39 -6.24
CA SER A 230 2.73 -9.99 -5.26
C SER A 230 3.97 -9.13 -5.03
N LEU A 231 4.60 -8.60 -6.09
CA LEU A 231 5.73 -7.66 -5.97
C LEU A 231 5.34 -6.39 -5.20
N SER A 232 4.18 -5.81 -5.52
CA SER A 232 3.69 -4.61 -4.83
C SER A 232 3.41 -4.88 -3.36
N ALA A 233 2.79 -6.03 -3.05
CA ALA A 233 2.52 -6.43 -1.66
C ALA A 233 3.80 -6.57 -0.84
N ALA A 234 4.87 -7.16 -1.40
CA ALA A 234 6.16 -7.25 -0.73
C ALA A 234 6.79 -5.87 -0.48
N ILE A 235 6.77 -4.97 -1.47
CA ILE A 235 7.31 -3.60 -1.27
C ILE A 235 6.50 -2.85 -0.20
N ILE A 236 5.18 -3.00 -0.18
CA ILE A 236 4.31 -2.44 0.87
C ILE A 236 4.69 -3.00 2.23
N SER A 237 4.81 -4.32 2.33
CA SER A 237 5.20 -5.02 3.56
C SER A 237 6.55 -4.52 4.09
N ILE A 238 7.57 -4.44 3.24
CA ILE A 238 8.88 -3.88 3.61
C ILE A 238 8.73 -2.43 4.06
N THR A 239 8.03 -1.61 3.27
CA THR A 239 7.82 -0.19 3.57
C THR A 239 7.13 0.01 4.92
N ASN A 240 6.27 -0.91 5.36
CA ASN A 240 5.59 -0.84 6.66
C ASN A 240 6.46 -1.34 7.82
N ASN A 241 7.44 -2.21 7.55
CA ASN A 241 8.27 -2.84 8.57
C ASN A 241 9.66 -2.21 8.77
N VAL A 242 10.09 -1.29 7.90
CA VAL A 242 11.39 -0.61 8.01
C VAL A 242 11.25 0.84 8.46
N SER A 243 12.32 1.46 8.96
CA SER A 243 12.30 2.91 9.20
C SER A 243 11.99 3.65 7.88
N PRO A 244 11.05 4.61 7.88
CA PRO A 244 10.57 5.24 6.64
C PRO A 244 11.62 6.15 5.98
N VAL A 245 12.75 6.38 6.66
CA VAL A 245 13.92 7.10 6.13
C VAL A 245 14.79 6.21 5.23
N LYS A 246 14.64 4.87 5.31
CA LYS A 246 15.47 3.91 4.54
C LYS A 246 14.85 3.64 3.17
N GLY A 247 15.62 3.86 2.12
CA GLY A 247 15.24 3.53 0.74
C GLY A 247 15.39 2.04 0.43
N ILE A 248 14.45 1.51 -0.35
CA ILE A 248 14.45 0.12 -0.84
C ILE A 248 15.26 0.04 -2.13
N THR A 249 16.08 -1.00 -2.25
CA THR A 249 16.82 -1.33 -3.48
C THR A 249 16.28 -2.63 -4.06
N CYS A 250 15.92 -2.62 -5.35
CA CYS A 250 15.34 -3.78 -6.03
C CYS A 250 16.36 -4.40 -6.99
N ASN A 251 16.50 -5.73 -7.00
CA ASN A 251 17.33 -6.44 -7.97
C ASN A 251 16.47 -7.12 -9.05
N VAL A 252 16.71 -6.74 -10.31
CA VAL A 252 16.04 -7.29 -11.49
C VAL A 252 17.03 -8.07 -12.37
N ILE A 253 16.51 -9.03 -13.15
CA ILE A 253 17.32 -9.94 -13.98
C ILE A 253 17.18 -9.54 -15.45
N TYR A 254 18.28 -9.08 -16.07
CA TYR A 254 18.27 -8.57 -17.44
C TYR A 254 18.03 -9.66 -18.50
N SER A 255 18.46 -10.90 -18.24
CA SER A 255 18.30 -12.03 -19.16
C SER A 255 16.84 -12.51 -19.35
N ASN A 256 15.89 -12.01 -18.55
CA ASN A 256 14.46 -12.29 -18.69
C ASN A 256 13.68 -11.00 -19.06
N PRO A 257 13.64 -10.63 -20.36
CA PRO A 257 13.06 -9.36 -20.79
C PRO A 257 11.54 -9.27 -20.55
N THR A 258 10.82 -10.40 -20.58
CA THR A 258 9.39 -10.45 -20.29
C THR A 258 9.12 -10.05 -18.85
N SER A 259 9.85 -10.63 -17.89
CA SER A 259 9.68 -10.26 -16.49
C SER A 259 10.16 -8.85 -16.18
N LEU A 260 11.30 -8.46 -16.75
CA LEU A 260 11.88 -7.14 -16.55
C LEU A 260 10.89 -6.02 -16.92
N ARG A 261 10.17 -6.16 -18.04
CA ARG A 261 9.24 -5.12 -18.51
C ARG A 261 8.15 -4.83 -17.49
N TRP A 262 7.40 -5.86 -17.06
CA TRP A 262 6.31 -5.64 -16.11
C TRP A 262 6.83 -5.23 -14.73
N GLN A 263 8.00 -5.75 -14.30
CA GLN A 263 8.61 -5.36 -13.02
C GLN A 263 8.95 -3.86 -13.00
N ILE A 264 9.58 -3.32 -14.05
CA ILE A 264 9.87 -1.89 -14.15
C ILE A 264 8.58 -1.05 -14.18
N ASP A 265 7.54 -1.51 -14.88
CA ASP A 265 6.24 -0.84 -14.92
C ASP A 265 5.59 -0.80 -13.52
N SER A 266 5.62 -1.92 -12.77
CA SER A 266 5.12 -2.00 -11.40
C SER A 266 5.90 -1.08 -10.44
N LEU A 267 7.23 -1.11 -10.50
CA LEU A 267 8.08 -0.24 -9.68
C LEU A 267 7.81 1.24 -9.97
N HIS A 268 7.61 1.60 -11.24
CA HIS A 268 7.24 2.97 -11.61
C HIS A 268 5.93 3.41 -10.97
N CYS A 269 4.88 2.58 -11.03
CA CYS A 269 3.60 2.89 -10.37
C CYS A 269 3.78 3.10 -8.86
N LEU A 270 4.63 2.30 -8.21
CA LEU A 270 4.93 2.44 -6.79
C LEU A 270 5.71 3.73 -6.48
N VAL A 271 6.70 4.10 -7.30
CA VAL A 271 7.43 5.37 -7.15
C VAL A 271 6.51 6.58 -7.28
N GLN A 272 5.58 6.55 -8.24
CA GLN A 272 4.56 7.60 -8.42
C GLN A 272 3.58 7.67 -7.24
N ALA A 273 3.26 6.51 -6.64
CA ALA A 273 2.50 6.42 -5.39
C ALA A 273 3.35 6.74 -4.13
N GLY A 274 4.58 7.23 -4.29
CA GLY A 274 5.44 7.68 -3.21
C GLY A 274 6.17 6.59 -2.43
N TYR A 275 6.18 5.32 -2.85
CA TYR A 275 7.00 4.31 -2.15
C TYR A 275 8.50 4.63 -2.30
N PRO A 276 9.31 4.46 -1.23
CA PRO A 276 10.71 4.87 -1.20
C PRO A 276 11.63 3.86 -1.91
N ILE A 277 11.47 3.70 -3.22
CA ILE A 277 12.35 2.86 -4.05
C ILE A 277 13.50 3.74 -4.55
N ASN A 278 14.64 3.67 -3.87
CA ASN A 278 15.78 4.57 -4.12
C ASN A 278 16.84 3.93 -5.01
N GLY A 279 16.84 2.60 -5.15
CA GLY A 279 17.89 1.85 -5.84
C GLY A 279 17.35 0.77 -6.77
N LEU A 280 18.05 0.56 -7.88
CA LEU A 280 17.85 -0.58 -8.77
C LEU A 280 19.18 -1.25 -9.05
N THR A 281 19.29 -2.55 -8.82
CA THR A 281 20.42 -3.38 -9.26
C THR A 281 20.02 -4.24 -10.44
N ILE A 282 20.84 -4.24 -11.48
CA ILE A 282 20.62 -5.07 -12.67
C ILE A 282 21.63 -6.20 -12.70
N GLY A 283 21.12 -7.42 -12.52
CA GLY A 283 21.88 -8.67 -12.59
C GLY A 283 21.81 -9.35 -13.96
N ALA A 284 22.66 -10.36 -14.15
CA ALA A 284 22.71 -11.20 -15.35
C ALA A 284 22.89 -10.44 -16.68
N GLY A 285 23.57 -9.29 -16.63
CA GLY A 285 23.90 -8.48 -17.81
C GLY A 285 24.02 -6.99 -17.49
N VAL A 286 24.62 -6.24 -18.41
CA VAL A 286 24.68 -4.77 -18.35
C VAL A 286 23.90 -4.23 -19.56
N PRO A 287 22.78 -3.48 -19.37
CA PRO A 287 21.98 -2.93 -20.47
C PRO A 287 22.72 -1.86 -21.28
N SER A 288 22.11 -1.33 -22.35
CA SER A 288 22.64 -0.15 -23.05
C SER A 288 22.41 1.13 -22.22
N LEU A 289 23.14 2.20 -22.56
CA LEU A 289 23.02 3.49 -21.88
C LEU A 289 21.59 4.05 -21.97
N GLU A 290 20.92 3.94 -23.14
CA GLU A 290 19.58 4.51 -23.32
C GLU A 290 18.54 3.83 -22.42
N ILE A 291 18.64 2.50 -22.28
CA ILE A 291 17.78 1.72 -21.38
C ILE A 291 18.01 2.16 -19.93
N VAL A 292 19.27 2.32 -19.53
CA VAL A 292 19.61 2.72 -18.17
C VAL A 292 19.11 4.12 -17.84
N GLN A 293 19.32 5.10 -18.72
CA GLN A 293 18.82 6.47 -18.54
C GLN A 293 17.31 6.47 -18.38
N THR A 294 16.60 5.68 -19.20
CA THR A 294 15.15 5.52 -19.09
C THR A 294 14.74 5.00 -17.70
N TYR A 295 15.44 4.01 -17.15
CA TYR A 295 15.12 3.48 -15.82
C TYR A 295 15.43 4.47 -14.70
N VAL A 296 16.58 5.16 -14.77
CA VAL A 296 16.98 6.18 -13.79
C VAL A 296 15.94 7.31 -13.74
N GLU A 297 15.56 7.85 -14.89
CA GLU A 297 14.59 8.95 -14.98
C GLU A 297 13.20 8.51 -14.52
N ARG A 298 12.74 7.36 -15.02
CA ARG A 298 11.39 6.85 -14.74
C ARG A 298 11.23 6.49 -13.27
N LEU A 299 12.21 5.84 -12.66
CA LEU A 299 12.15 5.43 -11.25
C LEU A 299 12.71 6.48 -10.28
N GLN A 300 13.24 7.60 -10.79
CA GLN A 300 13.84 8.68 -10.00
C GLN A 300 14.90 8.16 -8.99
N LEU A 301 15.74 7.24 -9.47
CA LEU A 301 16.69 6.51 -8.63
C LEU A 301 17.72 7.46 -7.98
N GLN A 302 18.09 7.15 -6.75
CA GLN A 302 19.20 7.79 -6.02
C GLN A 302 20.53 7.06 -6.25
N HIS A 303 20.49 5.81 -6.68
CA HIS A 303 21.65 5.06 -7.15
C HIS A 303 21.22 3.92 -8.06
N ILE A 304 22.17 3.42 -8.87
CA ILE A 304 21.95 2.24 -9.70
C ILE A 304 23.13 1.26 -9.57
N GLY A 305 22.83 -0.04 -9.47
CA GLY A 305 23.80 -1.11 -9.35
C GLY A 305 23.91 -1.96 -10.61
N PHE A 306 25.14 -2.40 -10.92
CA PHE A 306 25.39 -3.37 -11.99
C PHE A 306 26.28 -4.50 -11.49
N LYS A 307 26.02 -5.72 -11.96
CA LYS A 307 26.82 -6.92 -11.70
C LYS A 307 27.60 -7.32 -12.97
N PRO A 308 28.68 -6.60 -13.35
CA PRO A 308 29.47 -6.97 -14.52
C PRO A 308 30.22 -8.29 -14.29
N SER A 309 30.38 -9.08 -15.35
CA SER A 309 30.94 -10.44 -15.29
C SER A 309 32.26 -10.61 -16.04
N SER A 310 32.75 -9.55 -16.68
CA SER A 310 33.96 -9.54 -17.51
C SER A 310 34.60 -8.15 -17.57
N ILE A 311 35.84 -8.04 -18.06
CA ILE A 311 36.51 -6.75 -18.31
C ILE A 311 35.67 -5.85 -19.23
N GLU A 312 35.10 -6.41 -20.30
CA GLU A 312 34.27 -5.67 -21.25
C GLU A 312 33.00 -5.09 -20.59
N THR A 313 32.34 -5.87 -19.74
CA THR A 313 31.13 -5.40 -19.03
C THR A 313 31.46 -4.40 -17.91
N ILE A 314 32.65 -4.49 -17.29
CA ILE A 314 33.19 -3.43 -16.43
C ILE A 314 33.36 -2.13 -17.24
N GLU A 315 34.01 -2.18 -18.41
CA GLU A 315 34.17 -0.99 -19.26
C GLU A 315 32.83 -0.37 -19.65
N LYS A 316 31.86 -1.19 -20.02
CA LYS A 316 30.51 -0.74 -20.34
C LYS A 316 29.85 -0.03 -19.15
N THR A 317 30.00 -0.57 -17.95
CA THR A 317 29.51 0.03 -16.70
C THR A 317 30.16 1.40 -16.46
N LEU A 318 31.46 1.55 -16.72
CA LEU A 318 32.17 2.82 -16.55
C LEU A 318 31.70 3.91 -17.55
N ARG A 319 31.41 3.53 -18.80
CA ARG A 319 30.82 4.45 -19.80
C ARG A 319 29.42 4.91 -19.40
N ILE A 320 28.62 4.00 -18.84
CA ILE A 320 27.30 4.32 -18.29
C ILE A 320 27.46 5.30 -17.12
N ALA A 321 28.35 5.00 -16.18
CA ALA A 321 28.61 5.88 -15.03
C ALA A 321 29.08 7.28 -15.44
N GLU A 322 29.86 7.40 -16.51
CA GLU A 322 30.30 8.70 -17.06
C GLU A 322 29.11 9.57 -17.47
N SER A 323 28.13 8.94 -18.13
CA SER A 323 26.96 9.62 -18.67
C SER A 323 25.89 9.93 -17.62
N LEU A 324 25.96 9.28 -16.45
CA LEU A 324 24.99 9.42 -15.37
C LEU A 324 25.45 10.37 -14.25
N GLN A 325 26.64 10.96 -14.33
CA GLN A 325 27.08 11.92 -13.30
C GLN A 325 26.03 13.03 -13.09
N PRO A 326 25.68 13.39 -11.84
CA PRO A 326 26.32 13.02 -10.58
C PRO A 326 25.91 11.68 -9.93
N LEU A 327 24.97 10.92 -10.51
CA LEU A 327 24.35 9.76 -9.87
C LEU A 327 25.36 8.67 -9.45
N PRO A 328 25.31 8.17 -8.20
CA PRO A 328 26.09 7.01 -7.77
C PRO A 328 25.80 5.73 -8.57
N VAL A 329 26.86 5.11 -9.08
CA VAL A 329 26.80 3.81 -9.77
C VAL A 329 27.55 2.76 -8.94
N VAL A 330 26.82 1.78 -8.41
CA VAL A 330 27.37 0.67 -7.63
C VAL A 330 27.87 -0.41 -8.58
N LEU A 331 29.18 -0.53 -8.74
CA LEU A 331 29.80 -1.58 -9.52
C LEU A 331 30.06 -2.78 -8.60
N GLN A 332 29.19 -3.79 -8.71
CA GLN A 332 29.26 -5.01 -7.91
C GLN A 332 30.06 -6.09 -8.65
N TRP A 333 31.37 -6.09 -8.46
CA TRP A 333 32.26 -7.06 -9.09
C TRP A 333 32.21 -8.40 -8.36
N THR A 334 31.82 -9.46 -9.06
CA THR A 334 31.83 -10.83 -8.55
C THR A 334 32.59 -11.75 -9.48
N GLY A 335 33.66 -12.37 -8.97
CA GLY A 335 34.38 -13.43 -9.71
C GLY A 335 33.61 -14.76 -9.78
N GLY A 336 34.14 -15.72 -10.53
CA GLY A 336 33.53 -17.02 -10.80
C GLY A 336 33.33 -17.94 -9.59
N ARG A 337 34.01 -17.65 -8.48
CA ARG A 337 33.88 -18.39 -7.21
C ARG A 337 32.60 -18.08 -6.40
N GLY A 338 31.66 -17.31 -6.96
CA GLY A 338 30.39 -16.94 -6.34
C GLY A 338 29.38 -18.09 -6.31
N GLY A 339 28.38 -18.02 -5.44
CA GLY A 339 27.24 -18.95 -5.45
C GLY A 339 26.18 -18.55 -6.47
N GLY A 340 25.40 -19.52 -6.96
CA GLY A 340 24.44 -19.26 -8.03
C GLY A 340 25.12 -19.15 -9.39
N HIS A 341 24.50 -18.43 -10.32
CA HIS A 341 25.07 -18.17 -11.64
C HIS A 341 26.42 -17.45 -11.51
N HIS A 342 27.43 -17.96 -12.21
CA HIS A 342 28.79 -17.43 -12.10
C HIS A 342 29.49 -17.31 -13.46
N SER A 343 30.53 -16.48 -13.51
CA SER A 343 31.45 -16.41 -14.64
C SER A 343 32.56 -17.45 -14.51
N ASN A 344 33.43 -17.56 -15.52
CA ASN A 344 34.67 -18.32 -15.44
C ASN A 344 35.88 -17.45 -15.03
N GLU A 345 35.63 -16.19 -14.64
CA GLU A 345 36.68 -15.22 -14.34
C GLU A 345 37.25 -15.42 -12.94
N ASP A 346 38.57 -15.26 -12.79
CA ASP A 346 39.19 -15.06 -11.49
C ASP A 346 38.72 -13.74 -10.87
N LEU A 347 38.61 -13.68 -9.55
CA LEU A 347 38.21 -12.44 -8.85
C LEU A 347 39.25 -11.33 -9.04
N HIS A 348 40.54 -11.66 -9.01
CA HIS A 348 41.60 -10.67 -8.88
C HIS A 348 42.04 -10.09 -10.22
N THR A 349 42.08 -10.89 -11.27
CA THR A 349 42.70 -10.51 -12.56
C THR A 349 41.96 -9.36 -13.27
N PRO A 350 40.62 -9.39 -13.43
CA PRO A 350 39.88 -8.26 -14.00
C PRO A 350 39.94 -7.03 -13.08
N LEU A 351 39.85 -7.24 -11.77
CA LEU A 351 39.91 -6.16 -10.78
C LEU A 351 41.24 -5.41 -10.88
N LYS A 352 42.39 -6.11 -10.86
CA LYS A 352 43.72 -5.51 -11.04
C LYS A 352 43.83 -4.71 -12.34
N THR A 353 43.32 -5.28 -13.43
CA THR A 353 43.41 -4.68 -14.77
C THR A 353 42.61 -3.38 -14.85
N MET A 354 41.42 -3.37 -14.23
CA MET A 354 40.45 -2.28 -14.37
C MET A 354 40.48 -1.27 -13.22
N TYR A 355 41.14 -1.58 -12.10
CA TYR A 355 41.09 -0.79 -10.87
C TYR A 355 41.39 0.70 -11.10
N ARG A 356 42.44 1.02 -11.86
CA ARG A 356 42.79 2.42 -12.18
C ARG A 356 41.66 3.14 -12.92
N ARG A 357 41.01 2.48 -13.88
CA ARG A 357 39.90 3.06 -14.66
C ARG A 357 38.64 3.19 -13.83
N ILE A 358 38.36 2.21 -12.96
CA ILE A 358 37.26 2.28 -11.99
C ILE A 358 37.46 3.48 -11.08
N ARG A 359 38.64 3.63 -10.47
CA ARG A 359 38.96 4.74 -9.56
C ARG A 359 39.07 6.10 -10.25
N ALA A 360 39.28 6.15 -11.57
CA ALA A 360 39.21 7.39 -12.32
C ALA A 360 37.78 7.94 -12.41
N GLN A 361 36.76 7.09 -12.23
CA GLN A 361 35.36 7.47 -12.30
C GLN A 361 34.79 7.78 -10.90
N ARG A 362 34.57 9.07 -10.61
CA ARG A 362 34.28 9.55 -9.24
C ARG A 362 32.94 9.09 -8.66
N ASN A 363 31.93 8.92 -9.50
CA ASN A 363 30.60 8.48 -9.06
C ASN A 363 30.45 6.95 -9.00
N VAL A 364 31.53 6.18 -9.19
CA VAL A 364 31.48 4.71 -9.08
C VAL A 364 31.84 4.27 -7.67
N ILE A 365 30.94 3.49 -7.06
CA ILE A 365 31.15 2.80 -5.79
C ILE A 365 31.54 1.36 -6.10
N LEU A 366 32.79 0.99 -5.82
CA LEU A 366 33.33 -0.33 -6.10
C LEU A 366 33.03 -1.29 -4.95
N VAL A 367 32.06 -2.18 -5.16
CA VAL A 367 31.71 -3.25 -4.22
C VAL A 367 32.23 -4.58 -4.76
N VAL A 368 32.95 -5.34 -3.95
CA VAL A 368 33.50 -6.64 -4.35
C VAL A 368 32.82 -7.78 -3.62
N GLY A 369 32.58 -8.86 -4.35
CA GLY A 369 31.91 -10.06 -3.86
C GLY A 369 32.46 -11.33 -4.44
N SER A 370 31.87 -12.43 -3.99
CA SER A 370 32.25 -13.83 -4.26
C SER A 370 33.27 -14.39 -3.27
N GLY A 371 32.83 -15.37 -2.47
CA GLY A 371 33.69 -16.12 -1.54
C GLY A 371 33.92 -15.48 -0.17
N PHE A 372 33.22 -14.41 0.19
CA PHE A 372 33.36 -13.76 1.50
C PHE A 372 32.35 -14.28 2.54
N GLY A 373 32.73 -14.24 3.81
CA GLY A 373 31.80 -14.49 4.90
C GLY A 373 32.36 -14.52 6.32
N GLY A 374 33.69 -14.45 6.47
CA GLY A 374 34.34 -14.37 7.77
C GLY A 374 34.53 -12.93 8.24
N SER A 375 35.10 -12.79 9.44
CA SER A 375 35.42 -11.49 10.02
C SER A 375 36.74 -10.89 9.50
N SER A 376 37.59 -11.68 8.85
CA SER A 376 38.97 -11.28 8.49
C SER A 376 39.33 -11.39 7.01
N ASP A 377 38.63 -12.22 6.25
CA ASP A 377 38.88 -12.50 4.82
C ASP A 377 38.62 -11.29 3.90
N ASN A 378 37.71 -10.41 4.32
CA ASN A 378 37.32 -9.20 3.61
C ASN A 378 38.16 -7.96 3.97
N ILE A 379 38.84 -7.95 5.12
CA ILE A 379 39.67 -6.83 5.58
C ILE A 379 40.75 -6.46 4.56
N PRO A 380 41.52 -7.40 3.96
CA PRO A 380 42.53 -7.05 2.96
C PRO A 380 41.98 -6.28 1.76
N TYR A 381 40.69 -6.45 1.44
CA TYR A 381 40.03 -5.74 0.35
C TYR A 381 39.65 -4.32 0.76
N ILE A 382 39.12 -4.14 1.97
CA ILE A 382 38.80 -2.80 2.51
C ILE A 382 40.06 -1.96 2.70
N THR A 383 41.16 -2.54 3.19
CA THR A 383 42.43 -1.83 3.40
C THR A 383 43.28 -1.71 2.13
N GLY A 384 42.98 -2.52 1.11
CA GLY A 384 43.72 -2.61 -0.14
C GLY A 384 44.99 -3.46 -0.09
N THR A 385 45.27 -4.13 1.03
CA THR A 385 46.48 -4.97 1.18
C THR A 385 46.45 -6.24 0.35
N TRP A 386 45.28 -6.69 -0.12
CA TRP A 386 45.17 -7.82 -1.05
C TRP A 386 46.03 -7.63 -2.32
N ALA A 387 46.24 -6.38 -2.73
CA ALA A 387 47.07 -5.99 -3.86
C ALA A 387 48.55 -5.87 -3.48
N THR A 388 48.87 -5.32 -2.30
CA THR A 388 50.27 -5.20 -1.82
C THR A 388 50.92 -6.55 -1.60
N ASP A 389 50.17 -7.52 -1.08
CA ASP A 389 50.65 -8.90 -0.89
C ASP A 389 51.00 -9.59 -2.22
N ARG A 390 50.57 -9.00 -3.35
CA ARG A 390 50.83 -9.46 -4.72
C ARG A 390 51.77 -8.52 -5.49
N GLY A 391 52.49 -7.64 -4.79
CA GLY A 391 53.49 -6.73 -5.38
C GLY A 391 52.91 -5.53 -6.13
N LEU A 392 51.64 -5.17 -5.88
CA LEU A 392 50.97 -4.01 -6.47
C LEU A 392 50.77 -2.88 -5.44
N PRO A 393 50.51 -1.63 -5.86
CA PRO A 393 50.07 -0.58 -4.95
C PRO A 393 48.79 -0.97 -4.20
N SER A 394 48.51 -0.34 -3.05
CA SER A 394 47.27 -0.58 -2.30
C SER A 394 46.03 -0.26 -3.15
N MET A 395 45.06 -1.18 -3.16
CA MET A 395 43.83 -1.09 -3.96
C MET A 395 42.58 -1.33 -3.09
N PRO A 396 42.24 -0.42 -2.16
CA PRO A 396 41.06 -0.59 -1.30
C PRO A 396 39.77 -0.66 -2.11
N VAL A 397 38.72 -1.29 -1.59
CA VAL A 397 37.36 -1.31 -2.17
C VAL A 397 36.39 -0.58 -1.26
N ASP A 398 35.24 -0.16 -1.78
CA ASP A 398 34.29 0.70 -1.04
C ASP A 398 33.28 -0.12 -0.24
N GLY A 399 33.09 -1.39 -0.60
CA GLY A 399 32.18 -2.28 0.10
C GLY A 399 32.38 -3.75 -0.24
N ILE A 400 31.74 -4.60 0.56
CA ILE A 400 31.76 -6.06 0.41
C ILE A 400 30.33 -6.55 0.33
N LEU A 401 30.04 -7.38 -0.69
CA LEU A 401 28.74 -8.04 -0.81
C LEU A 401 28.81 -9.49 -0.30
N LEU A 402 27.76 -9.91 0.39
CA LEU A 402 27.63 -11.24 0.98
C LEU A 402 26.35 -11.89 0.46
N GLY A 403 26.50 -12.95 -0.34
CA GLY A 403 25.38 -13.76 -0.82
C GLY A 403 25.24 -15.03 -0.01
N SER A 404 26.07 -16.03 -0.30
CA SER A 404 25.91 -17.37 0.30
C SER A 404 26.03 -17.39 1.83
N ARG A 405 26.86 -16.51 2.42
CA ARG A 405 27.05 -16.44 3.88
C ARG A 405 25.75 -16.22 4.66
N VAL A 406 24.80 -15.47 4.09
CA VAL A 406 23.58 -15.06 4.79
C VAL A 406 22.42 -16.05 4.65
N MET A 407 22.56 -17.08 3.80
CA MET A 407 21.53 -18.08 3.55
C MET A 407 21.21 -18.97 4.77
N VAL A 408 22.17 -19.11 5.69
CA VAL A 408 21.98 -19.83 6.97
C VAL A 408 21.45 -18.94 8.09
N GLY A 409 21.14 -17.67 7.78
CA GLY A 409 20.62 -16.73 8.75
C GLY A 409 19.24 -17.13 9.28
N LYS A 410 18.94 -16.78 10.54
CA LYS A 410 17.65 -17.13 11.19
C LYS A 410 16.45 -16.61 10.38
N GLU A 411 16.57 -15.40 9.87
CA GLU A 411 15.52 -14.67 9.15
C GLU A 411 15.42 -15.09 7.67
N ALA A 412 16.36 -15.91 7.17
CA ALA A 412 16.29 -16.46 5.82
C ALA A 412 15.27 -17.61 5.77
N ARG A 413 14.46 -17.65 4.69
CA ARG A 413 13.41 -18.67 4.47
C ARG A 413 13.94 -20.04 4.06
N THR A 414 15.25 -20.18 3.84
CA THR A 414 15.88 -21.49 3.63
C THR A 414 15.49 -22.45 4.74
N SER A 415 14.96 -23.63 4.39
CA SER A 415 14.46 -24.57 5.39
C SER A 415 15.59 -25.05 6.31
N SER A 416 15.29 -25.37 7.56
CA SER A 416 16.32 -25.71 8.56
C SER A 416 17.19 -26.91 8.16
N ALA A 417 16.60 -27.94 7.55
CA ALA A 417 17.36 -29.09 7.01
C ALA A 417 18.34 -28.67 5.90
N VAL A 418 17.92 -27.76 5.01
CA VAL A 418 18.78 -27.20 3.96
C VAL A 418 19.89 -26.32 4.54
N LYS A 419 19.60 -25.53 5.57
CA LYS A 419 20.64 -24.77 6.29
C LYS A 419 21.69 -25.71 6.88
N ALA A 420 21.30 -26.89 7.36
CA ALA A 420 22.23 -27.91 7.84
C ALA A 420 23.11 -28.48 6.71
N LEU A 421 22.56 -28.73 5.51
CA LEU A 421 23.35 -29.11 4.34
C LEU A 421 24.39 -28.06 3.96
N ILE A 422 24.01 -26.78 4.02
CA ILE A 422 24.93 -25.66 3.76
C ILE A 422 26.07 -25.67 4.77
N VAL A 423 25.76 -25.82 6.06
CA VAL A 423 26.78 -25.84 7.14
C VAL A 423 27.69 -27.07 7.05
N ALA A 424 27.19 -28.19 6.53
CA ALA A 424 27.98 -29.40 6.32
C ALA A 424 28.96 -29.29 5.13
N ALA A 425 28.83 -28.28 4.27
CA ALA A 425 29.76 -28.07 3.16
C ALA A 425 31.07 -27.42 3.65
N ASP A 426 32.16 -28.18 3.63
CA ASP A 426 33.50 -27.71 4.07
C ASP A 426 33.97 -26.43 3.36
N GLY A 427 33.53 -26.23 2.11
CA GLY A 427 34.05 -25.20 1.24
C GLY A 427 35.50 -25.44 0.79
N VAL A 428 36.06 -24.47 0.07
CA VAL A 428 37.44 -24.53 -0.42
C VAL A 428 38.15 -23.19 -0.38
N ARG A 429 39.47 -23.25 -0.57
CA ARG A 429 40.29 -22.05 -0.78
C ARG A 429 40.10 -21.49 -2.19
N ASP A 430 40.51 -20.24 -2.37
CA ASP A 430 40.39 -19.52 -3.64
C ASP A 430 41.11 -20.18 -4.83
N ASN A 431 42.19 -20.92 -4.61
CA ASN A 431 42.90 -21.58 -5.71
C ASN A 431 42.27 -22.92 -6.14
N GLU A 432 41.23 -23.38 -5.45
CA GLU A 432 40.63 -24.71 -5.64
C GLU A 432 39.23 -24.67 -6.26
N TRP A 433 38.57 -23.51 -6.31
CA TRP A 433 37.16 -23.41 -6.71
C TRP A 433 36.89 -23.90 -8.13
N HIS A 434 37.86 -23.78 -9.06
CA HIS A 434 37.71 -24.29 -10.43
C HIS A 434 37.45 -25.81 -10.50
N GLY A 435 37.73 -26.56 -9.43
CA GLY A 435 37.42 -27.99 -9.34
C GLY A 435 35.92 -28.30 -9.47
N THR A 436 35.03 -27.38 -9.08
CA THR A 436 33.56 -27.57 -9.05
C THR A 436 32.96 -27.93 -10.40
N SER A 437 33.56 -27.48 -11.51
CA SER A 437 33.10 -27.80 -12.87
C SER A 437 33.39 -29.24 -13.30
N SER A 438 34.25 -29.95 -12.57
CA SER A 438 34.68 -31.31 -12.90
C SER A 438 34.21 -32.34 -11.87
N ARG A 439 34.22 -31.97 -10.58
CA ARG A 439 33.93 -32.85 -9.45
C ARG A 439 33.40 -32.07 -8.25
N VAL A 440 32.79 -32.78 -7.31
CA VAL A 440 32.41 -32.22 -6.01
C VAL A 440 33.66 -31.66 -5.33
N THR A 441 33.60 -30.38 -4.97
CA THR A 441 34.73 -29.62 -4.43
C THR A 441 34.23 -28.77 -3.26
N GLY A 442 34.65 -29.10 -2.04
CA GLY A 442 34.17 -28.44 -0.81
C GLY A 442 32.67 -28.58 -0.57
N GLY A 443 32.06 -29.68 -1.02
CA GLY A 443 30.61 -29.87 -0.97
C GLY A 443 29.82 -29.17 -2.08
N ILE A 444 30.47 -28.50 -3.03
CA ILE A 444 29.83 -27.76 -4.13
C ILE A 444 30.10 -28.41 -5.50
N LEU A 445 29.13 -28.32 -6.41
CA LEU A 445 29.23 -28.63 -7.84
C LEU A 445 28.79 -27.45 -8.70
N SER A 446 29.36 -27.32 -9.89
CA SER A 446 28.88 -26.42 -10.94
C SER A 446 28.12 -27.22 -11.99
N VAL A 447 26.83 -26.94 -12.19
CA VAL A 447 25.98 -27.55 -13.24
C VAL A 447 25.57 -26.52 -14.28
N VAL A 448 24.96 -26.94 -15.40
CA VAL A 448 24.49 -26.04 -16.46
C VAL A 448 22.99 -25.78 -16.32
N SER A 449 22.63 -24.53 -16.05
CA SER A 449 21.24 -24.09 -15.92
C SER A 449 20.46 -24.15 -17.25
N GLU A 450 19.14 -23.99 -17.19
CA GLU A 450 18.26 -23.87 -18.36
C GLU A 450 18.71 -22.75 -19.32
N MET A 451 19.25 -21.65 -18.78
CA MET A 451 19.81 -20.54 -19.56
C MET A 451 21.18 -20.83 -20.19
N ARG A 452 21.64 -22.09 -20.17
CA ARG A 452 22.97 -22.52 -20.67
C ARG A 452 24.15 -21.84 -19.97
N GLN A 453 23.94 -21.39 -18.73
CA GLN A 453 24.95 -20.73 -17.91
C GLN A 453 25.33 -21.61 -16.71
N PRO A 454 26.61 -21.60 -16.27
CA PRO A 454 27.04 -22.41 -15.14
C PRO A 454 26.48 -21.84 -13.82
N ILE A 455 26.17 -22.75 -12.89
CA ILE A 455 25.54 -22.42 -11.61
C ILE A 455 26.11 -23.28 -10.48
N HIS A 456 26.61 -22.64 -9.42
CA HIS A 456 27.16 -23.31 -8.24
C HIS A 456 26.07 -23.69 -7.25
N MET A 457 26.03 -24.97 -6.89
CA MET A 457 25.05 -25.55 -5.96
C MET A 457 25.72 -26.52 -4.98
N ILE A 458 25.13 -26.69 -3.80
CA ILE A 458 25.46 -27.79 -2.88
C ILE A 458 25.30 -29.11 -3.61
N ALA A 459 26.27 -30.00 -3.48
CA ALA A 459 26.33 -31.28 -4.19
C ALA A 459 25.44 -32.36 -3.55
N THR A 460 24.15 -32.04 -3.42
CA THR A 460 23.09 -32.98 -3.01
C THR A 460 22.93 -34.11 -4.02
N ARG A 461 22.20 -35.17 -3.68
CA ARG A 461 21.85 -36.23 -4.64
C ARG A 461 21.18 -35.67 -5.90
N ALA A 462 20.28 -34.70 -5.76
CA ALA A 462 19.64 -34.04 -6.90
C ALA A 462 20.63 -33.33 -7.83
N VAL A 463 21.56 -32.54 -7.27
CA VAL A 463 22.55 -31.80 -8.07
C VAL A 463 23.56 -32.74 -8.70
N ARG A 464 23.91 -33.85 -8.04
CA ARG A 464 24.76 -34.91 -8.62
C ARG A 464 24.05 -35.61 -9.78
N LEU A 465 22.75 -35.85 -9.68
CA LEU A 465 21.96 -36.39 -10.79
C LEU A 465 21.91 -35.39 -11.96
N TRP A 466 21.71 -34.11 -11.67
CA TRP A 466 21.75 -33.05 -12.66
C TRP A 466 23.10 -33.04 -13.39
N ASP A 467 24.22 -33.02 -12.67
CA ASP A 467 25.57 -33.09 -13.27
C ASP A 467 25.76 -34.33 -14.16
N ALA A 468 25.28 -35.49 -13.71
CA ALA A 468 25.34 -36.72 -14.50
C ALA A 468 24.51 -36.63 -15.80
N PHE A 469 23.32 -36.00 -15.75
CA PHE A 469 22.50 -35.78 -16.94
C PHE A 469 23.06 -34.69 -17.85
N ASP A 470 23.69 -33.64 -17.32
CA ASP A 470 24.42 -32.66 -18.14
C ASP A 470 25.52 -33.34 -18.95
N LYS A 471 26.27 -34.26 -18.34
CA LYS A 471 27.39 -34.97 -18.98
C LYS A 471 26.97 -36.09 -19.93
N THR A 472 25.77 -36.66 -19.77
CA THR A 472 25.35 -37.87 -20.52
C THR A 472 24.11 -37.70 -21.40
N ILE A 473 23.21 -36.75 -21.09
CA ILE A 473 21.93 -36.57 -21.77
C ILE A 473 21.85 -35.16 -22.40
N PHE A 474 22.01 -34.11 -21.59
CA PHE A 474 21.78 -32.73 -22.05
C PHE A 474 22.94 -32.17 -22.89
N CYS A 475 24.11 -32.81 -22.89
CA CYS A 475 25.20 -32.52 -23.83
C CYS A 475 24.91 -33.01 -25.26
N LEU A 476 23.95 -33.94 -25.44
CA LEU A 476 23.63 -34.53 -26.74
C LEU A 476 22.73 -33.60 -27.57
N SER A 477 22.86 -33.69 -28.90
CA SER A 477 21.94 -33.02 -29.84
C SER A 477 20.53 -33.60 -29.72
N ALA A 478 19.50 -32.81 -30.03
CA ALA A 478 18.09 -33.20 -29.83
C ALA A 478 17.74 -34.59 -30.40
N LYS A 479 18.18 -34.90 -31.62
CA LYS A 479 17.93 -36.21 -32.26
C LYS A 479 18.58 -37.38 -31.52
N VAL A 480 19.85 -37.23 -31.10
CA VAL A 480 20.59 -38.28 -30.39
C VAL A 480 20.07 -38.42 -28.96
N ARG A 481 19.72 -37.30 -28.33
CA ARG A 481 19.14 -37.24 -27.00
C ARG A 481 17.84 -38.02 -26.90
N ALA A 482 16.91 -37.86 -27.84
CA ALA A 482 15.64 -38.59 -27.84
C ALA A 482 15.86 -40.12 -27.88
N VAL A 483 16.81 -40.59 -28.70
CA VAL A 483 17.16 -42.01 -28.79
C VAL A 483 17.77 -42.50 -27.48
N GLU A 484 18.66 -41.73 -26.87
CA GLU A 484 19.33 -42.11 -25.62
C GLU A 484 18.38 -42.09 -24.41
N ILE A 485 17.45 -41.13 -24.36
CA ILE A 485 16.37 -41.08 -23.36
C ILE A 485 15.50 -42.33 -23.48
N ALA A 486 15.06 -42.69 -24.69
CA ALA A 486 14.26 -43.89 -24.91
C ALA A 486 15.01 -45.17 -24.50
N ARG A 487 16.32 -45.25 -24.80
CA ARG A 487 17.17 -46.40 -24.44
C ARG A 487 17.39 -46.55 -22.93
N ARG A 488 17.46 -45.44 -22.20
CA ARG A 488 17.75 -45.41 -20.75
C ARG A 488 16.53 -45.05 -19.90
N ARG A 489 15.33 -45.15 -20.46
CA ARG A 489 14.07 -44.69 -19.86
C ARG A 489 13.92 -45.12 -18.40
N ASP A 490 13.97 -46.42 -18.13
CA ASP A 490 13.74 -46.97 -16.79
C ASP A 490 14.84 -46.57 -15.80
N GLU A 491 16.09 -46.44 -16.27
CA GLU A 491 17.20 -45.93 -15.47
C GLU A 491 16.98 -44.47 -15.06
N ILE A 492 16.52 -43.64 -16.01
CA ILE A 492 16.22 -42.21 -15.78
C ILE A 492 15.10 -42.08 -14.75
N ILE A 493 13.99 -42.78 -14.94
CA ILE A 493 12.82 -42.74 -14.04
C ILE A 493 13.22 -43.20 -12.64
N THR A 494 13.95 -44.30 -12.51
CA THR A 494 14.43 -44.81 -11.22
C THR A 494 15.27 -43.76 -10.48
N LYS A 495 16.16 -43.06 -11.19
CA LYS A 495 16.99 -42.01 -10.61
C LYS A 495 16.19 -40.77 -10.21
N LEU A 496 15.24 -40.33 -11.05
CA LEU A 496 14.35 -39.22 -10.72
C LEU A 496 13.55 -39.49 -9.44
N ASN A 497 12.92 -40.66 -9.37
CA ASN A 497 12.12 -41.07 -8.20
C ASN A 497 12.93 -41.19 -6.92
N ARG A 498 14.23 -41.52 -7.01
CA ARG A 498 15.10 -41.67 -5.84
C ARG A 498 15.74 -40.36 -5.39
N ASP A 499 16.21 -39.55 -6.32
CA ASP A 499 17.21 -38.51 -6.02
C ASP A 499 16.78 -37.08 -6.33
N TYR A 500 15.64 -36.86 -7.00
CA TYR A 500 15.26 -35.53 -7.48
C TYR A 500 13.93 -35.05 -6.88
N HIS A 501 13.76 -33.73 -6.77
CA HIS A 501 12.52 -33.14 -6.27
C HIS A 501 11.36 -33.27 -7.27
N ARG A 502 11.65 -33.36 -8.57
CA ARG A 502 10.66 -33.73 -9.60
C ARG A 502 10.74 -35.22 -9.88
N VAL A 503 9.90 -35.96 -9.18
CA VAL A 503 9.72 -37.39 -9.42
C VAL A 503 8.99 -37.64 -10.73
N TRP A 504 9.06 -38.87 -11.23
CA TRP A 504 8.24 -39.32 -12.34
C TRP A 504 6.77 -39.33 -11.93
N PHE A 505 5.92 -38.74 -12.77
CA PHE A 505 4.50 -38.64 -12.47
C PHE A 505 3.80 -39.99 -12.58
N GLY A 506 4.09 -40.75 -13.65
CA GLY A 506 3.30 -41.91 -14.03
C GLY A 506 3.52 -43.14 -13.16
N CYS A 507 2.49 -43.55 -12.42
CA CYS A 507 2.52 -44.76 -11.61
C CYS A 507 1.15 -45.45 -11.56
N ASN A 508 1.13 -46.78 -11.48
CA ASN A 508 -0.11 -47.56 -11.36
C ASN A 508 -0.10 -48.48 -10.13
N GLY A 509 -1.30 -48.78 -9.64
CA GLY A 509 -1.52 -49.70 -8.53
C GLY A 509 -0.94 -49.26 -7.17
N PRO A 510 -1.13 -50.09 -6.13
CA PRO A 510 -0.75 -49.74 -4.76
C PRO A 510 0.76 -49.71 -4.52
N ASN A 511 1.54 -50.36 -5.39
CA ASN A 511 3.00 -50.39 -5.31
C ASN A 511 3.66 -49.24 -6.08
N GLN A 512 2.88 -48.36 -6.72
CA GLN A 512 3.36 -47.28 -7.59
C GLN A 512 4.32 -47.79 -8.68
N ASP A 513 3.96 -48.87 -9.37
CA ASP A 513 4.76 -49.42 -10.47
C ASP A 513 4.83 -48.38 -11.62
N ILE A 514 5.97 -48.29 -12.32
CA ILE A 514 6.19 -47.27 -13.35
C ILE A 514 5.18 -47.43 -14.49
N ALA A 515 4.49 -46.34 -14.82
CA ALA A 515 3.51 -46.28 -15.92
C ALA A 515 3.70 -45.01 -16.78
N GLU A 516 3.22 -45.03 -18.01
CA GLU A 516 2.98 -43.83 -18.81
C GLU A 516 1.63 -43.18 -18.44
N LEU A 517 1.45 -41.90 -18.81
CA LEU A 517 0.24 -41.16 -18.46
C LEU A 517 -1.04 -41.78 -19.05
N ASP A 518 -0.96 -42.36 -20.25
CA ASP A 518 -2.06 -43.06 -20.93
C ASP A 518 -2.23 -44.52 -20.49
N GLU A 519 -1.40 -45.00 -19.55
CA GLU A 519 -1.55 -46.28 -18.86
C GLU A 519 -2.19 -46.14 -17.48
N MET A 520 -2.26 -44.91 -16.96
CA MET A 520 -2.93 -44.58 -15.69
C MET A 520 -4.43 -44.43 -15.87
N THR A 521 -5.18 -44.72 -14.81
CA THR A 521 -6.61 -44.39 -14.69
C THR A 521 -6.84 -42.92 -14.35
N TYR A 522 -8.04 -42.41 -14.62
CA TYR A 522 -8.40 -41.04 -14.23
C TYR A 522 -8.26 -40.81 -12.71
N SER A 523 -8.64 -41.79 -11.90
CA SER A 523 -8.50 -41.72 -10.45
C SER A 523 -7.02 -41.67 -10.03
N GLU A 524 -6.16 -42.51 -10.60
CA GLU A 524 -4.72 -42.51 -10.33
C GLU A 524 -4.07 -41.16 -10.67
N VAL A 525 -4.40 -40.56 -11.81
CA VAL A 525 -3.86 -39.23 -12.17
C VAL A 525 -4.29 -38.14 -11.20
N LEU A 526 -5.56 -38.13 -10.82
CA LEU A 526 -6.08 -37.14 -9.88
C LEU A 526 -5.47 -37.30 -8.48
N TYR A 527 -5.36 -38.52 -7.97
CA TYR A 527 -4.70 -38.79 -6.69
C TYR A 527 -3.21 -38.43 -6.72
N ARG A 528 -2.51 -38.82 -7.79
CA ARG A 528 -1.08 -38.55 -7.95
C ARG A 528 -0.79 -37.06 -8.09
N PHE A 529 -1.67 -36.31 -8.77
CA PHE A 529 -1.56 -34.87 -8.84
C PHE A 529 -1.65 -34.24 -7.46
N VAL A 530 -2.64 -34.62 -6.65
CA VAL A 530 -2.81 -34.11 -5.29
C VAL A 530 -1.63 -34.51 -4.40
N GLU A 531 -1.18 -35.76 -4.45
CA GLU A 531 -0.01 -36.26 -3.70
C GLU A 531 1.23 -35.38 -3.90
N LEU A 532 1.46 -34.90 -5.12
CA LEU A 532 2.66 -34.12 -5.46
C LEU A 532 2.49 -32.60 -5.37
N THR A 533 1.27 -32.09 -5.18
CA THR A 533 0.98 -30.63 -5.20
C THR A 533 0.32 -30.12 -3.93
N TYR A 534 -0.12 -31.01 -3.04
CA TYR A 534 -0.78 -30.68 -1.78
C TYR A 534 0.03 -31.21 -0.60
N VAL A 535 0.39 -30.31 0.33
CA VAL A 535 1.12 -30.64 1.55
C VAL A 535 0.12 -31.08 2.60
N ARG A 536 -0.05 -32.40 2.74
CA ARG A 536 -1.09 -33.00 3.57
C ARG A 536 -0.97 -32.59 5.05
N ASP A 537 0.23 -32.60 5.59
CA ASP A 537 0.49 -32.33 7.01
C ASP A 537 0.18 -30.87 7.39
N GLU A 538 0.34 -29.97 6.42
CA GLU A 538 0.05 -28.54 6.57
C GLU A 538 -1.33 -28.14 6.04
N ARG A 539 -2.07 -29.08 5.45
CA ARG A 539 -3.38 -28.89 4.82
C ARG A 539 -3.43 -27.68 3.87
N ARG A 540 -2.41 -27.55 3.02
CA ARG A 540 -2.32 -26.47 2.03
C ARG A 540 -1.90 -26.98 0.66
N TRP A 541 -2.35 -26.28 -0.37
CA TRP A 541 -1.70 -26.35 -1.67
C TRP A 541 -0.30 -25.74 -1.56
N ALA A 542 0.70 -26.42 -2.10
CA ALA A 542 2.06 -25.86 -2.15
C ALA A 542 2.11 -24.60 -3.02
N HIS A 543 1.20 -24.47 -4.00
CA HIS A 543 0.96 -23.20 -4.70
C HIS A 543 -0.48 -23.10 -5.21
N GLU A 544 -1.11 -21.92 -5.07
CA GLU A 544 -2.53 -21.71 -5.39
C GLU A 544 -2.86 -21.98 -6.87
N SER A 545 -1.92 -21.73 -7.78
CA SER A 545 -2.13 -22.02 -9.20
C SER A 545 -2.35 -23.51 -9.49
N TRP A 546 -1.85 -24.41 -8.64
CA TRP A 546 -2.06 -25.85 -8.80
C TRP A 546 -3.44 -26.30 -8.34
N ARG A 547 -4.08 -25.57 -7.41
CA ARG A 547 -5.50 -25.76 -7.10
C ARG A 547 -6.38 -25.49 -8.31
N LYS A 548 -6.08 -24.42 -9.05
CA LYS A 548 -6.76 -24.11 -10.32
C LYS A 548 -6.48 -25.18 -11.37
N LEU A 549 -5.23 -25.63 -11.49
CA LEU A 549 -4.87 -26.71 -12.41
C LEU A 549 -5.60 -28.01 -12.09
N PHE A 550 -5.76 -28.32 -10.80
CA PHE A 550 -6.51 -29.47 -10.32
C PHE A 550 -8.00 -29.37 -10.66
N LEU A 551 -8.61 -28.19 -10.52
CA LEU A 551 -9.98 -27.94 -10.95
C LEU A 551 -10.16 -28.23 -12.45
N ASP A 552 -9.21 -27.82 -13.29
CA ASP A 552 -9.25 -28.08 -14.74
C ASP A 552 -9.16 -29.59 -15.05
N LEU A 553 -8.28 -30.32 -14.34
CA LEU A 553 -8.19 -31.79 -14.44
C LEU A 553 -9.51 -32.47 -14.02
N LEU A 554 -10.09 -32.01 -12.92
CA LEU A 554 -11.33 -32.55 -12.36
C LEU A 554 -12.52 -32.33 -13.31
N ASN A 555 -12.65 -31.10 -13.83
CA ASN A 555 -13.68 -30.74 -14.81
C ASN A 555 -13.53 -31.53 -16.11
N ARG A 556 -12.31 -31.75 -16.60
CA ARG A 556 -12.08 -32.59 -17.78
C ARG A 556 -12.48 -34.04 -17.53
N THR A 557 -12.11 -34.59 -16.37
CA THR A 557 -12.46 -35.96 -15.96
C THR A 557 -13.97 -36.13 -15.87
N LYS A 558 -14.67 -35.22 -15.19
CA LYS A 558 -16.14 -35.19 -15.11
C LYS A 558 -16.77 -35.13 -16.50
N SER A 559 -16.30 -34.23 -17.36
CA SER A 559 -16.81 -34.06 -18.73
C SER A 559 -16.64 -35.31 -19.59
N ARG A 560 -15.58 -36.10 -19.35
CA ARG A 560 -15.31 -37.34 -20.08
C ARG A 560 -16.18 -38.50 -19.59
N LEU A 561 -16.27 -38.67 -18.28
CA LEU A 561 -16.85 -39.87 -17.66
C LEU A 561 -18.36 -39.73 -17.46
N HIS A 562 -18.89 -38.54 -17.19
CA HIS A 562 -20.34 -38.35 -17.12
C HIS A 562 -21.01 -38.47 -18.51
N ARG A 563 -21.92 -39.44 -18.63
CA ARG A 563 -22.86 -39.56 -19.76
C ARG A 563 -24.30 -39.34 -19.27
N ILE A 564 -24.92 -38.18 -19.56
CA ILE A 564 -26.34 -37.95 -20.01
C ILE A 564 -27.04 -36.64 -19.49
N SER A 565 -27.75 -36.00 -20.44
CA SER A 565 -28.85 -34.99 -20.43
C SER A 565 -28.62 -33.55 -19.94
N SER A 566 -28.97 -32.63 -20.84
CA SER A 566 -28.76 -31.18 -20.86
C SER A 566 -29.55 -30.34 -19.83
N SER A 567 -30.03 -30.93 -18.72
CA SER A 567 -30.83 -30.20 -17.71
C SER A 567 -30.19 -30.10 -16.31
N GLU A 568 -29.11 -30.83 -16.02
CA GLU A 568 -28.43 -30.79 -14.70
C GLU A 568 -27.02 -30.18 -14.73
N SER A 569 -26.57 -29.64 -15.88
CA SER A 569 -25.19 -29.12 -16.02
C SER A 569 -24.87 -27.90 -15.12
N ALA A 570 -25.87 -27.28 -14.49
CA ALA A 570 -25.70 -26.21 -13.52
C ALA A 570 -25.27 -26.69 -12.12
N ILE A 571 -25.30 -28.01 -11.84
CA ILE A 571 -25.11 -28.58 -10.48
C ILE A 571 -23.66 -29.09 -10.26
N LEU A 572 -22.82 -29.14 -11.29
CA LEU A 572 -21.50 -29.81 -11.23
C LEU A 572 -20.27 -28.88 -11.35
N SER A 573 -20.44 -27.56 -11.33
CA SER A 573 -19.29 -26.65 -11.30
C SER A 573 -18.71 -26.59 -9.90
N ASP A 574 -17.64 -27.35 -9.63
CA ASP A 574 -16.90 -27.17 -8.39
C ASP A 574 -16.37 -25.74 -8.36
N ARG A 575 -16.56 -25.06 -7.23
CA ARG A 575 -15.91 -23.77 -7.01
C ARG A 575 -14.51 -24.01 -6.50
N LEU A 576 -13.61 -23.06 -6.72
CA LEU A 576 -12.26 -23.14 -6.17
C LEU A 576 -12.31 -23.38 -4.66
N GLU A 577 -13.21 -22.69 -3.96
CA GLU A 577 -13.49 -22.82 -2.52
C GLU A 577 -13.64 -24.28 -2.05
N ASP A 578 -14.35 -25.10 -2.82
CA ASP A 578 -14.63 -26.51 -2.50
C ASP A 578 -13.38 -27.42 -2.57
N LEU A 579 -12.28 -26.91 -3.13
CA LEU A 579 -11.01 -27.60 -3.30
C LEU A 579 -9.95 -27.19 -2.26
N ALA A 580 -10.37 -26.64 -1.12
CA ALA A 580 -9.45 -26.33 -0.02
C ALA A 580 -8.80 -27.61 0.54
N ASP A 581 -9.59 -28.68 0.73
CA ASP A 581 -9.11 -30.03 1.02
C ASP A 581 -9.39 -30.96 -0.18
N PRO A 582 -8.43 -31.14 -1.10
CA PRO A 582 -8.64 -31.92 -2.32
C PRO A 582 -8.94 -33.39 -2.04
N HIS A 583 -8.52 -33.97 -0.91
CA HIS A 583 -8.81 -35.36 -0.61
C HIS A 583 -10.31 -35.60 -0.38
N SER A 584 -10.98 -34.66 0.30
CA SER A 584 -12.42 -34.70 0.50
C SER A 584 -13.19 -34.58 -0.82
N SER A 585 -12.77 -33.63 -1.67
CA SER A 585 -13.38 -33.38 -2.99
C SER A 585 -13.15 -34.57 -3.94
N LEU A 586 -11.98 -35.21 -3.89
CA LEU A 586 -11.69 -36.45 -4.61
C LEU A 586 -12.58 -37.59 -4.17
N ALA A 587 -12.71 -37.83 -2.86
CA ALA A 587 -13.55 -38.90 -2.35
C ALA A 587 -15.02 -38.72 -2.76
N SER A 588 -15.53 -37.49 -2.67
CA SER A 588 -16.89 -37.13 -3.12
C SER A 588 -17.06 -37.35 -4.63
N THR A 589 -16.16 -36.77 -5.44
CA THR A 589 -16.27 -36.83 -6.91
C THR A 589 -16.09 -38.24 -7.45
N LEU A 590 -15.09 -38.99 -6.98
CA LEU A 590 -14.85 -40.37 -7.39
C LEU A 590 -15.98 -41.29 -6.91
N GLY A 591 -16.57 -41.02 -5.75
CA GLY A 591 -17.77 -41.71 -5.27
C GLY A 591 -18.98 -41.52 -6.20
N GLN A 592 -19.16 -40.32 -6.75
CA GLN A 592 -20.25 -40.01 -7.70
C GLN A 592 -20.00 -40.59 -9.10
N LEU A 593 -18.74 -40.71 -9.53
CA LEU A 593 -18.35 -41.22 -10.84
C LEU A 593 -18.39 -42.77 -10.94
N SER A 594 -18.61 -43.49 -9.84
CA SER A 594 -18.64 -44.98 -9.77
C SER A 594 -17.39 -45.65 -10.38
N ASP A 595 -17.43 -46.94 -10.71
CA ASP A 595 -16.31 -47.72 -11.31
C ASP A 595 -15.73 -47.09 -12.60
N GLN A 596 -16.36 -46.07 -13.18
CA GLN A 596 -15.90 -45.40 -14.41
C GLN A 596 -14.61 -44.60 -14.22
N ALA A 597 -14.31 -44.12 -13.01
CA ALA A 597 -13.05 -43.41 -12.75
C ALA A 597 -11.82 -44.34 -12.73
N SER A 598 -12.04 -45.65 -12.65
CA SER A 598 -11.01 -46.69 -12.81
C SER A 598 -10.73 -47.02 -14.28
N GLN A 599 -11.31 -46.28 -15.22
CA GLN A 599 -10.95 -46.38 -16.64
C GLN A 599 -9.59 -45.74 -16.88
N VAL A 600 -8.77 -46.42 -17.69
CA VAL A 600 -7.53 -45.88 -18.23
C VAL A 600 -7.83 -44.60 -19.02
N ILE A 601 -6.96 -43.61 -18.88
CA ILE A 601 -7.11 -42.31 -19.54
C ILE A 601 -7.15 -42.48 -21.05
N ALA A 602 -8.04 -41.72 -21.69
CA ALA A 602 -8.10 -41.69 -23.15
C ALA A 602 -6.85 -40.98 -23.68
N TYR A 603 -6.28 -41.48 -24.79
CA TYR A 603 -5.11 -40.87 -25.41
C TYR A 603 -5.27 -39.36 -25.69
N ASP A 604 -6.44 -38.91 -26.13
CA ASP A 604 -6.70 -37.46 -26.32
C ASP A 604 -6.63 -36.66 -25.01
N ASP A 605 -7.01 -37.28 -23.88
CA ASP A 605 -6.98 -36.65 -22.56
C ASP A 605 -5.58 -36.66 -21.95
N SER A 606 -4.76 -37.68 -22.21
CA SER A 606 -3.34 -37.65 -21.81
C SER A 606 -2.60 -36.51 -22.53
N ILE A 607 -2.84 -36.31 -23.82
CA ILE A 607 -2.30 -35.16 -24.57
C ILE A 607 -2.83 -33.82 -24.03
N TYR A 608 -4.11 -33.76 -23.66
CA TYR A 608 -4.70 -32.57 -23.04
C TYR A 608 -4.05 -32.25 -21.69
N PHE A 609 -3.86 -33.25 -20.82
CA PHE A 609 -3.20 -33.07 -19.52
C PHE A 609 -1.74 -32.67 -19.67
N LEU A 610 -0.98 -33.26 -20.60
CA LEU A 610 0.39 -32.83 -20.89
C LEU A 610 0.45 -31.37 -21.32
N ARG A 611 -0.47 -30.94 -22.21
CA ARG A 611 -0.57 -29.54 -22.62
C ARG A 611 -0.90 -28.64 -21.43
N LEU A 612 -1.82 -29.07 -20.58
CA LEU A 612 -2.23 -28.34 -19.38
C LEU A 612 -1.03 -28.18 -18.41
N PHE A 613 -0.25 -29.23 -18.18
CA PHE A 613 0.95 -29.18 -17.34
C PHE A 613 2.07 -28.28 -17.92
N HIS A 614 2.11 -28.13 -19.25
CA HIS A 614 3.12 -27.32 -19.93
C HIS A 614 2.73 -25.84 -20.10
N GLN A 615 1.43 -25.53 -20.02
CA GLN A 615 0.89 -24.21 -20.33
C GLN A 615 1.45 -23.11 -19.40
N GLY A 616 1.61 -21.89 -19.93
CA GLY A 616 1.96 -20.71 -19.13
C GLY A 616 0.78 -20.16 -18.32
N GLY A 617 1.07 -19.42 -17.25
CA GLY A 617 0.06 -18.77 -16.40
C GLY A 617 -0.18 -19.44 -15.04
N HIS A 618 0.50 -20.56 -14.77
CA HIS A 618 0.61 -21.18 -13.45
C HIS A 618 2.07 -21.53 -13.14
N LYS A 619 2.36 -21.83 -11.88
CA LYS A 619 3.66 -22.35 -11.47
C LYS A 619 3.93 -23.69 -12.19
N PRO A 620 5.15 -23.94 -12.71
CA PRO A 620 5.51 -25.22 -13.33
C PRO A 620 5.23 -26.40 -12.40
N VAL A 621 4.70 -27.50 -12.93
CA VAL A 621 4.34 -28.68 -12.11
C VAL A 621 5.56 -29.27 -11.39
N PRO A 622 5.41 -29.81 -10.16
CA PRO A 622 6.52 -30.33 -9.36
C PRO A 622 6.93 -31.76 -9.73
N PHE A 623 6.70 -32.21 -10.96
CA PHE A 623 6.96 -33.58 -11.42
C PHE A 623 7.33 -33.62 -12.91
N ILE A 624 7.84 -34.78 -13.36
CA ILE A 624 8.14 -35.05 -14.77
C ILE A 624 7.01 -35.92 -15.35
N PRO A 625 6.15 -35.36 -16.23
CA PRO A 625 5.00 -36.09 -16.76
C PRO A 625 5.29 -36.92 -18.01
N VAL A 626 6.40 -36.64 -18.71
CA VAL A 626 6.80 -37.31 -19.96
C VAL A 626 8.31 -37.20 -20.17
N LEU A 627 8.92 -38.19 -20.84
CA LEU A 627 10.32 -38.16 -21.29
C LEU A 627 10.39 -37.93 -22.81
N ASP A 628 10.33 -36.67 -23.22
CA ASP A 628 10.33 -36.25 -24.64
C ASP A 628 11.50 -35.28 -24.96
N GLU A 629 11.40 -34.57 -26.09
CA GLU A 629 12.40 -33.58 -26.51
C GLU A 629 12.54 -32.41 -25.52
N ASP A 630 11.49 -32.14 -24.74
CA ASP A 630 11.42 -31.08 -23.75
C ASP A 630 11.89 -31.53 -22.36
N PHE A 631 12.38 -32.77 -22.20
CA PHE A 631 12.85 -33.30 -20.91
C PHE A 631 13.83 -32.38 -20.17
N GLU A 632 14.72 -31.68 -20.88
CA GLU A 632 15.63 -30.72 -20.25
C GLU A 632 14.89 -29.54 -19.58
N SER A 633 13.81 -29.06 -20.20
CA SER A 633 12.95 -28.02 -19.65
C SER A 633 12.19 -28.53 -18.44
N TRP A 634 11.56 -29.71 -18.55
CA TRP A 634 10.86 -30.37 -17.44
C TRP A 634 11.77 -30.59 -16.24
N PHE A 635 13.04 -30.94 -16.48
CA PHE A 635 14.01 -31.23 -15.42
C PHE A 635 14.53 -29.96 -14.72
N LYS A 636 14.86 -28.90 -15.47
CA LYS A 636 15.63 -27.75 -14.93
C LYS A 636 14.79 -26.56 -14.46
N LYS A 637 13.61 -26.35 -15.05
CA LYS A 637 12.78 -25.15 -14.83
C LYS A 637 12.35 -25.04 -13.37
N ASP A 638 12.30 -23.84 -12.79
CA ASP A 638 11.75 -23.58 -11.43
C ASP A 638 12.20 -24.58 -10.33
N SER A 639 13.53 -24.70 -10.17
CA SER A 639 14.23 -25.70 -9.35
C SER A 639 14.78 -25.18 -8.01
N LEU A 640 14.48 -23.92 -7.65
CA LEU A 640 15.12 -23.27 -6.48
C LEU A 640 14.22 -23.15 -5.24
N TRP A 641 12.91 -22.98 -5.42
CA TRP A 641 11.98 -22.70 -4.31
C TRP A 641 11.84 -23.87 -3.32
N GLN A 642 12.11 -25.09 -3.79
CA GLN A 642 12.05 -26.31 -3.00
C GLN A 642 13.03 -26.27 -1.80
N SER A 643 14.11 -25.50 -1.91
CA SER A 643 15.06 -25.31 -0.81
C SER A 643 14.52 -24.46 0.35
N GLU A 644 13.40 -23.75 0.14
CA GLU A 644 12.70 -22.96 1.16
C GLU A 644 11.42 -23.65 1.66
N ASP A 645 10.92 -24.67 0.96
CA ASP A 645 9.69 -25.39 1.29
C ASP A 645 9.88 -26.92 1.16
N ILE A 646 10.67 -27.49 2.07
CA ILE A 646 10.93 -28.94 2.13
C ILE A 646 9.65 -29.74 2.42
N ALA A 647 8.65 -29.15 3.06
CA ALA A 647 7.37 -29.81 3.31
C ALA A 647 6.65 -30.18 2.00
N ALA A 648 6.86 -29.42 0.92
CA ALA A 648 6.33 -29.71 -0.41
C ALA A 648 7.21 -30.64 -1.27
N VAL A 649 8.36 -31.08 -0.76
CA VAL A 649 9.27 -31.98 -1.47
C VAL A 649 8.92 -33.43 -1.14
N PRO A 650 8.94 -34.36 -2.11
CA PRO A 650 8.72 -35.78 -1.84
C PRO A 650 9.61 -36.31 -0.71
N ASP A 651 9.00 -37.06 0.21
CA ASP A 651 9.64 -37.64 1.40
C ASP A 651 10.22 -36.60 2.39
N HIS A 652 9.92 -35.31 2.24
CA HIS A 652 10.52 -34.20 3.00
C HIS A 652 12.05 -34.20 2.99
N ASP A 653 12.63 -34.63 1.87
CA ASP A 653 14.04 -35.01 1.76
C ASP A 653 14.89 -33.88 1.16
N GLU A 654 15.72 -33.26 1.99
CA GLU A 654 16.59 -32.14 1.63
C GLU A 654 17.68 -32.51 0.59
N GLU A 655 18.02 -33.79 0.43
CA GLU A 655 18.98 -34.23 -0.58
C GLU A 655 18.39 -34.25 -2.00
N ARG A 656 17.08 -34.05 -2.15
CA ARG A 656 16.37 -33.95 -3.44
C ARG A 656 16.32 -32.54 -4.02
N VAL A 657 16.77 -31.52 -3.29
CA VAL A 657 16.62 -30.12 -3.71
C VAL A 657 17.91 -29.53 -4.29
N CYS A 658 17.75 -28.45 -5.06
CA CYS A 658 18.87 -27.65 -5.56
C CYS A 658 19.08 -26.45 -4.64
N VAL A 659 20.30 -26.29 -4.12
CA VAL A 659 20.62 -25.24 -3.14
C VAL A 659 21.80 -24.42 -3.68
N LEU A 660 21.58 -23.15 -4.00
CA LEU A 660 22.66 -22.29 -4.51
C LEU A 660 23.68 -22.01 -3.40
N HIS A 661 24.97 -22.26 -3.63
CA HIS A 661 25.99 -21.85 -2.66
C HIS A 661 27.36 -21.71 -3.30
N GLY A 662 28.14 -20.71 -2.88
CA GLY A 662 29.48 -20.47 -3.39
C GLY A 662 30.52 -21.40 -2.75
N PRO A 663 31.47 -21.96 -3.53
CA PRO A 663 32.49 -22.90 -3.04
C PRO A 663 33.43 -22.30 -2.01
N VAL A 664 33.83 -21.04 -2.18
CA VAL A 664 34.73 -20.36 -1.23
C VAL A 664 33.96 -19.82 -0.02
N ALA A 665 32.70 -19.40 -0.20
CA ALA A 665 31.90 -18.85 0.89
C ALA A 665 31.39 -19.92 1.88
N ALA A 666 31.27 -21.17 1.44
CA ALA A 666 30.76 -22.30 2.25
C ALA A 666 31.52 -22.46 3.57
N GLN A 667 32.85 -22.30 3.57
CA GLN A 667 33.69 -22.43 4.77
C GLN A 667 33.34 -21.43 5.90
N TYR A 668 32.56 -20.37 5.62
CA TYR A 668 32.14 -19.37 6.59
C TYR A 668 30.71 -19.56 7.09
N SER A 669 29.92 -20.40 6.43
CA SER A 669 28.56 -20.76 6.83
C SER A 669 28.64 -21.85 7.90
N THR A 670 28.90 -21.46 9.15
CA THR A 670 29.27 -22.42 10.23
C THR A 670 28.15 -22.72 11.23
N LYS A 671 27.07 -21.95 11.22
CA LYS A 671 25.97 -22.09 12.18
C LYS A 671 24.62 -21.86 11.52
N VAL A 672 23.70 -22.80 11.76
CA VAL A 672 22.29 -22.69 11.39
C VAL A 672 21.60 -21.66 12.30
N ASP A 673 20.76 -20.83 11.70
CA ASP A 673 19.91 -19.84 12.37
C ASP A 673 20.68 -18.85 13.26
N GLU A 674 21.87 -18.44 12.80
CA GLU A 674 22.51 -17.26 13.36
C GLU A 674 21.74 -15.99 12.93
N PRO A 675 21.31 -15.12 13.85
CA PRO A 675 20.59 -13.90 13.48
C PRO A 675 21.41 -13.03 12.52
N ILE A 676 20.77 -12.49 11.48
CA ILE A 676 21.45 -11.76 10.41
C ILE A 676 22.19 -10.52 10.93
N SER A 677 21.61 -9.83 11.92
CA SER A 677 22.24 -8.71 12.62
C SER A 677 23.56 -9.09 13.29
N LYS A 678 23.68 -10.33 13.81
CA LYS A 678 24.91 -10.84 14.41
C LYS A 678 25.94 -11.25 13.35
N ILE A 679 25.51 -11.89 12.27
CA ILE A 679 26.40 -12.25 11.14
C ILE A 679 27.09 -10.98 10.62
N LEU A 680 26.30 -9.96 10.27
CA LEU A 680 26.80 -8.73 9.70
C LEU A 680 27.55 -7.88 10.74
N GLY A 681 27.05 -7.82 11.98
CA GLY A 681 27.68 -7.12 13.10
C GLY A 681 29.08 -7.64 13.42
N LYS A 682 29.31 -8.95 13.40
CA LYS A 682 30.64 -9.53 13.63
C LYS A 682 31.66 -9.14 12.57
N ILE A 683 31.23 -9.01 11.32
CA ILE A 683 32.10 -8.59 10.22
C ILE A 683 32.42 -7.10 10.37
N TYR A 684 31.40 -6.28 10.61
CA TYR A 684 31.55 -4.84 10.83
C TYR A 684 32.45 -4.53 12.03
N CYS A 685 32.22 -5.15 13.19
CA CYS A 685 33.05 -4.94 14.37
C CYS A 685 34.52 -5.33 14.12
N ALA A 686 34.78 -6.39 13.35
CA ALA A 686 36.14 -6.78 13.01
C ALA A 686 36.84 -5.74 12.11
N TRP A 687 36.10 -5.07 11.23
CA TRP A 687 36.62 -3.93 10.46
C TRP A 687 36.98 -2.78 11.39
N VAL A 688 36.06 -2.39 12.27
CA VAL A 688 36.27 -1.31 13.24
C VAL A 688 37.49 -1.61 14.11
N ASP A 689 37.58 -2.80 14.70
CA ASP A 689 38.71 -3.22 15.54
C ASP A 689 40.04 -3.16 14.78
N THR A 690 40.05 -3.58 13.52
CA THR A 690 41.28 -3.62 12.72
C THR A 690 41.71 -2.23 12.29
N ILE A 691 40.78 -1.37 11.90
CA ILE A 691 41.07 0.03 11.55
C ILE A 691 41.53 0.79 12.80
N MET A 692 40.89 0.57 13.96
CA MET A 692 41.30 1.15 15.24
C MET A 692 42.73 0.77 15.61
N LYS A 693 43.10 -0.50 15.43
CA LYS A 693 44.46 -0.99 15.71
C LYS A 693 45.49 -0.46 14.73
N THR A 694 45.18 -0.47 13.43
CA THR A 694 46.17 -0.21 12.37
C THR A 694 46.33 1.27 12.03
N GLN A 695 45.28 2.07 12.14
CA GLN A 695 45.27 3.49 11.75
C GLN A 695 45.16 4.44 12.93
N CYS A 696 44.50 4.04 14.02
CA CYS A 696 44.24 4.91 15.18
C CYS A 696 45.01 4.52 16.46
N CYS A 697 45.90 3.52 16.41
CA CYS A 697 46.66 3.03 17.58
C CYS A 697 45.79 2.72 18.83
N ASN A 698 44.51 2.35 18.65
CA ASN A 698 43.49 2.19 19.69
C ASN A 698 43.13 3.45 20.50
N GLU A 699 43.46 4.64 20.02
CA GLU A 699 43.10 5.88 20.68
C GLU A 699 41.75 6.39 20.18
N SER A 700 40.69 6.26 20.98
CA SER A 700 39.34 6.72 20.57
C SER A 700 39.27 8.22 20.27
N ASN A 701 40.18 9.02 20.85
CA ASN A 701 40.25 10.47 20.64
C ASN A 701 40.77 10.87 19.25
N SER A 702 41.39 9.95 18.49
CA SER A 702 41.83 10.22 17.12
C SER A 702 40.74 9.98 16.08
N ILE A 703 39.58 9.45 16.48
CA ILE A 703 38.43 9.28 15.59
C ILE A 703 37.76 10.65 15.42
N PRO A 704 37.73 11.23 14.21
CA PRO A 704 37.00 12.46 13.99
C PRO A 704 35.51 12.22 14.21
N PHE A 705 34.93 12.92 15.19
CA PHE A 705 33.48 12.95 15.35
C PHE A 705 32.89 13.95 14.34
N PHE A 706 31.96 13.47 13.53
CA PHE A 706 31.16 14.33 12.68
C PHE A 706 29.71 14.24 13.15
N GLU A 707 29.08 15.38 13.44
CA GLU A 707 27.62 15.46 13.69
C GLU A 707 26.80 14.95 12.49
N HIS A 708 27.41 14.85 11.31
CA HIS A 708 26.81 14.34 10.07
C HIS A 708 27.80 13.40 9.36
N SER A 709 27.31 12.34 8.69
CA SER A 709 28.19 11.50 7.87
C SER A 709 28.86 12.33 6.77
N PRO A 710 30.20 12.32 6.64
CA PRO A 710 30.88 13.00 5.53
C PRO A 710 30.69 12.28 4.19
N PHE A 711 30.00 11.13 4.17
CA PHE A 711 29.86 10.22 3.03
C PHE A 711 28.48 10.27 2.34
N ASP A 712 27.64 11.27 2.62
CA ASP A 712 26.43 11.47 1.83
C ASP A 712 26.81 11.75 0.37
N GLY A 713 26.38 10.87 -0.54
CA GLY A 713 26.73 10.82 -1.97
C GLY A 713 26.40 12.08 -2.80
N ASN A 714 25.91 13.14 -2.16
CA ASN A 714 25.69 14.46 -2.75
C ASN A 714 26.87 15.44 -2.56
N GLN A 715 27.95 15.06 -1.87
CA GLN A 715 29.14 15.90 -1.78
C GLN A 715 30.00 15.82 -3.05
N PHE A 716 29.55 16.47 -4.12
CA PHE A 716 30.46 16.91 -5.17
C PHE A 716 31.39 17.96 -4.58
N THR A 717 32.66 17.58 -4.36
CA THR A 717 33.74 18.56 -4.26
C THR A 717 33.87 19.24 -5.63
N THR A 718 33.14 20.33 -5.84
CA THR A 718 33.47 21.33 -6.84
C THR A 718 34.78 21.98 -6.41
N PHE A 719 35.90 21.40 -6.86
CA PHE A 719 37.16 22.13 -6.98
C PHE A 719 37.03 23.10 -8.15
N GLY A 720 36.27 24.19 -7.92
CA GLY A 720 36.34 25.41 -8.71
C GLY A 720 37.04 26.45 -7.85
N ASN A 721 38.20 26.91 -8.29
CA ASN A 721 38.85 28.09 -7.73
C ASN A 721 37.89 29.28 -7.88
N TYR A 722 37.15 29.60 -6.82
CA TYR A 722 36.46 30.88 -6.71
C TYR A 722 37.08 31.66 -5.56
N THR A 723 37.58 32.81 -5.98
CA THR A 723 38.20 33.90 -5.22
C THR A 723 37.45 34.18 -3.92
N GLN A 724 38.23 34.38 -2.85
CA GLN A 724 37.77 34.86 -1.56
C GLN A 724 36.80 36.04 -1.72
N ALA A 725 35.60 35.91 -1.16
CA ALA A 725 34.77 37.06 -0.83
C ALA A 725 35.20 37.59 0.56
N PRO A 726 35.18 38.92 0.77
CA PRO A 726 35.87 39.57 1.87
C PRO A 726 35.11 39.44 3.20
N GLU A 727 35.87 39.42 4.29
CA GLU A 727 35.36 39.61 5.65
C GLU A 727 34.87 41.05 5.86
N SER A 728 33.70 41.23 6.49
CA SER A 728 33.51 42.05 7.71
C SER A 728 32.03 42.30 8.08
N PRO A 729 31.73 42.65 9.36
CA PRO A 729 30.44 42.44 10.02
C PRO A 729 29.53 43.68 10.13
N SER A 730 28.32 43.46 10.67
CA SER A 730 27.35 44.43 11.23
C SER A 730 26.44 45.23 10.28
N ASN A 731 25.32 44.60 9.92
CA ASN A 731 23.95 45.12 9.74
C ASN A 731 23.17 44.01 9.01
N ALA A 732 21.94 43.69 9.42
CA ALA A 732 21.21 42.51 8.94
C ALA A 732 21.30 42.35 7.42
N THR A 733 21.85 41.22 6.97
CA THR A 733 22.13 40.92 5.56
C THR A 733 20.80 40.78 4.82
N VAL A 734 20.57 41.64 3.83
CA VAL A 734 19.38 41.60 2.97
C VAL A 734 19.77 41.02 1.62
N HIS A 735 19.12 39.92 1.23
CA HIS A 735 19.32 39.24 -0.04
C HIS A 735 18.08 39.38 -0.91
N SER A 736 18.21 39.41 -2.25
CA SER A 736 17.07 39.01 -3.10
C SER A 736 16.86 37.51 -2.98
N LEU A 737 15.68 37.01 -3.37
CA LEU A 737 15.36 35.58 -3.30
C LEU A 737 16.42 34.69 -4.00
N ASP A 738 16.82 35.05 -5.22
CA ASP A 738 17.85 34.32 -5.98
C ASP A 738 19.21 34.31 -5.28
N HIS A 739 19.64 35.47 -4.79
CA HIS A 739 20.91 35.58 -4.08
C HIS A 739 20.88 34.81 -2.78
N TRP A 740 19.74 34.72 -2.09
CA TRP A 740 19.60 33.90 -0.89
C TRP A 740 19.72 32.41 -1.22
N ILE A 741 19.06 31.92 -2.27
CA ILE A 741 19.18 30.51 -2.72
C ILE A 741 20.64 30.18 -3.06
N ILE A 742 21.32 31.05 -3.82
CA ILE A 742 22.74 30.90 -4.16
C ILE A 742 23.61 30.91 -2.89
N TYR A 743 23.32 31.82 -1.96
CA TYR A 743 24.04 31.95 -0.69
C TYR A 743 23.92 30.67 0.16
N ILE A 744 22.72 30.14 0.37
CA ILE A 744 22.51 28.92 1.16
C ILE A 744 23.19 27.71 0.48
N ASN A 745 23.04 27.55 -0.83
CA ASN A 745 23.63 26.43 -1.55
C ASN A 745 25.16 26.51 -1.63
N GLY A 746 25.72 27.72 -1.76
CA GLY A 746 27.16 27.97 -1.77
C GLY A 746 27.81 27.96 -0.38
N SER A 747 27.03 28.12 0.69
CA SER A 747 27.55 28.20 2.05
C SER A 747 28.15 26.87 2.53
N ARG A 748 29.23 27.01 3.29
CA ARG A 748 29.88 25.93 4.07
C ARG A 748 29.61 26.05 5.58
N ASP A 749 28.82 27.05 5.98
CA ASP A 749 28.43 27.21 7.38
C ASP A 749 27.47 26.09 7.77
N LYS A 750 27.84 25.32 8.81
CA LYS A 750 27.04 24.23 9.35
C LYS A 750 25.73 24.72 9.97
N SER A 751 25.69 25.97 10.45
CA SER A 751 24.47 26.57 11.01
C SER A 751 23.32 26.69 9.98
N LEU A 752 23.66 26.61 8.67
CA LEU A 752 22.73 26.70 7.54
C LEU A 752 22.42 25.35 6.89
N ALA A 753 22.92 24.24 7.44
CA ALA A 753 22.77 22.90 6.86
C ALA A 753 21.29 22.47 6.72
N TRP A 754 20.44 22.88 7.66
CA TRP A 754 19.00 22.62 7.63
C TRP A 754 18.30 23.33 6.45
N ALA A 755 18.61 24.61 6.21
CA ALA A 755 18.06 25.39 5.11
C ALA A 755 18.57 24.86 3.77
N LYS A 756 19.85 24.47 3.72
CA LYS A 756 20.45 23.82 2.55
C LYS A 756 19.83 22.45 2.26
N ALA A 757 19.51 21.67 3.28
CA ALA A 757 18.77 20.43 3.11
C ALA A 757 17.39 20.71 2.53
N LEU A 758 16.68 21.71 3.07
CA LEU A 758 15.34 22.09 2.62
C LEU A 758 15.31 22.52 1.14
N LEU A 759 16.38 23.15 0.65
CA LEU A 759 16.51 23.54 -0.77
C LEU A 759 16.92 22.39 -1.70
N ASN A 760 17.75 21.44 -1.23
CA ASN A 760 18.34 20.44 -2.11
C ASN A 760 17.54 19.13 -2.21
N HIS A 761 16.64 18.85 -1.27
CA HIS A 761 15.77 17.67 -1.39
C HIS A 761 14.56 18.00 -2.26
N SER A 762 14.47 17.36 -3.44
CA SER A 762 13.31 17.52 -4.34
C SER A 762 12.05 16.85 -3.78
N ARG A 763 12.20 15.85 -2.92
CA ARG A 763 11.11 15.11 -2.28
C ARG A 763 11.30 15.04 -0.77
N VAL A 764 10.20 15.04 -0.03
CA VAL A 764 10.16 14.90 1.43
C VAL A 764 9.32 13.70 1.82
N LEU A 765 9.66 13.09 2.95
CA LEU A 765 8.93 11.96 3.50
C LEU A 765 7.66 12.45 4.22
N TYR A 766 6.52 11.86 3.90
CA TYR A 766 5.18 12.18 4.39
C TYR A 766 4.35 10.90 4.51
N ASN A 767 3.86 10.53 5.70
CA ASN A 767 3.14 9.26 5.93
C ASN A 767 3.85 8.03 5.30
N ARG A 768 5.18 7.95 5.48
CA ARG A 768 6.06 6.91 4.91
C ARG A 768 6.14 6.93 3.37
N ARG A 769 5.66 8.00 2.73
CA ARG A 769 5.71 8.24 1.28
C ARG A 769 6.62 9.40 0.93
N LEU A 770 7.30 9.33 -0.20
CA LEU A 770 8.03 10.47 -0.76
C LEU A 770 7.08 11.32 -1.60
N VAL A 771 6.80 12.54 -1.16
CA VAL A 771 6.02 13.56 -1.90
C VAL A 771 6.96 14.65 -2.41
N GLN A 772 6.53 15.45 -3.39
CA GLN A 772 7.32 16.61 -3.83
C GLN A 772 7.52 17.57 -2.67
N ASN A 773 8.71 18.17 -2.57
CA ASN A 773 9.02 19.13 -1.52
C ASN A 773 8.16 20.39 -1.70
N PRO A 774 7.17 20.64 -0.82
CA PRO A 774 6.24 21.75 -0.99
C PRO A 774 6.93 23.12 -0.82
N PHE A 775 8.04 23.18 -0.08
CA PHE A 775 8.79 24.44 0.07
C PHE A 775 9.36 24.93 -1.26
N LEU A 776 9.84 24.01 -2.12
CA LEU A 776 10.33 24.39 -3.45
C LEU A 776 9.22 24.96 -4.33
N ALA A 777 8.01 24.41 -4.23
CA ALA A 777 6.84 24.96 -4.92
C ALA A 777 6.49 26.35 -4.40
N MET A 778 6.56 26.58 -3.08
CA MET A 778 6.33 27.89 -2.48
C MET A 778 7.34 28.94 -2.94
N LEU A 779 8.63 28.59 -3.00
CA LEU A 779 9.67 29.49 -3.51
C LEU A 779 9.43 29.92 -4.96
N SER A 780 8.89 29.04 -5.80
CA SER A 780 8.49 29.36 -7.17
C SER A 780 7.40 30.44 -7.22
N GLY A 781 6.42 30.39 -6.31
CA GLY A 781 5.39 31.44 -6.18
C GLY A 781 5.98 32.80 -5.79
N LEU A 782 6.86 32.80 -4.79
CA LEU A 782 7.57 34.00 -4.31
C LEU A 782 8.46 34.64 -5.38
N HIS A 783 8.97 33.85 -6.33
CA HIS A 783 9.81 34.31 -7.44
C HIS A 783 9.12 35.33 -8.35
N SER A 784 7.78 35.31 -8.39
CA SER A 784 6.99 36.28 -9.15
C SER A 784 6.84 37.64 -8.46
N MET A 785 7.35 37.77 -7.23
CA MET A 785 7.22 38.96 -6.38
C MET A 785 8.60 39.60 -6.11
N ASP A 786 8.62 40.90 -5.77
CA ASP A 786 9.84 41.58 -5.31
C ASP A 786 10.11 41.24 -3.84
N ILE A 787 10.76 40.10 -3.62
CA ILE A 787 11.05 39.53 -2.29
C ILE A 787 12.49 39.84 -1.84
N GLN A 788 12.60 40.37 -0.63
CA GLN A 788 13.83 40.54 0.12
C GLN A 788 13.87 39.57 1.30
N VAL A 789 14.97 38.84 1.45
CA VAL A 789 15.18 37.87 2.53
C VAL A 789 16.17 38.45 3.53
N CYS A 790 15.80 38.45 4.82
CA CYS A 790 16.65 38.92 5.90
C CYS A 790 16.76 37.90 7.03
N ASP A 791 17.93 37.90 7.70
CA ASP A 791 18.15 37.08 8.89
C ASP A 791 17.28 37.55 10.06
N LYS A 792 16.65 36.61 10.76
CA LYS A 792 15.79 36.89 11.91
C LYS A 792 16.20 36.05 13.12
N SER A 793 16.57 36.73 14.21
CA SER A 793 16.77 36.09 15.52
C SER A 793 15.52 36.25 16.38
N SER A 794 14.75 35.18 16.60
CA SER A 794 13.59 35.17 17.50
C SER A 794 13.88 34.39 18.79
N LYS A 795 13.26 34.78 19.92
CA LYS A 795 13.33 34.00 21.18
C LYS A 795 12.75 32.61 20.96
N GLY A 796 13.56 31.55 21.15
CA GLY A 796 13.15 30.15 20.98
C GLY A 796 13.68 29.46 19.72
N ALA A 797 14.15 30.22 18.72
CA ALA A 797 14.71 29.68 17.48
C ALA A 797 16.24 29.73 17.47
N VAL A 798 16.88 28.73 16.86
CA VAL A 798 18.33 28.65 16.66
C VAL A 798 18.79 29.55 15.51
N ALA A 799 18.01 29.58 14.42
CA ALA A 799 18.25 30.41 13.24
C ALA A 799 16.93 30.63 12.49
N GLY A 800 16.84 31.69 11.69
CA GLY A 800 15.65 31.93 10.88
C GLY A 800 15.80 33.05 9.84
N PHE A 801 14.87 33.07 8.89
CA PHE A 801 14.79 34.01 7.78
C PHE A 801 13.37 34.57 7.66
N ALA A 802 13.25 35.86 7.32
CA ALA A 802 11.98 36.48 6.95
C ALA A 802 12.00 36.89 5.48
N PHE A 803 10.92 36.61 4.77
CA PHE A 803 10.73 36.88 3.35
C PHE A 803 9.74 38.04 3.22
N LEU A 804 10.28 39.20 2.85
CA LEU A 804 9.56 40.47 2.83
C LEU A 804 9.26 40.90 1.39
N ARG A 805 7.99 41.04 1.05
CA ARG A 805 7.56 41.65 -0.22
C ARG A 805 7.64 43.16 -0.15
N ARG A 806 8.24 43.78 -1.16
CA ARG A 806 8.17 45.22 -1.37
C ARG A 806 6.86 45.61 -2.07
N LEU A 807 6.11 46.52 -1.48
CA LEU A 807 4.86 47.04 -2.02
C LEU A 807 5.11 48.28 -2.90
N PRO A 808 4.15 48.69 -3.77
CA PRO A 808 4.32 49.85 -4.65
C PRO A 808 4.58 51.18 -3.93
N ASP A 809 4.19 51.29 -2.66
CA ASP A 809 4.45 52.43 -1.78
C ASP A 809 5.82 52.37 -1.08
N ASN A 810 6.67 51.39 -1.44
CA ASN A 810 7.96 51.06 -0.83
C ASN A 810 7.89 50.57 0.63
N SER A 811 6.71 50.25 1.15
CA SER A 811 6.60 49.53 2.42
C SER A 811 6.93 48.04 2.22
N PHE A 812 7.30 47.37 3.32
CA PHE A 812 7.60 45.95 3.33
C PHE A 812 6.51 45.18 4.08
N ARG A 813 6.14 44.05 3.51
CA ARG A 813 5.15 43.13 4.07
C ARG A 813 5.78 41.75 4.23
N ASN A 814 5.59 41.14 5.39
CA ASN A 814 6.05 39.78 5.62
C ASN A 814 5.13 38.78 4.92
N GLU A 815 5.68 37.96 4.03
CA GLU A 815 4.93 36.90 3.33
C GLU A 815 5.22 35.53 3.92
N LEU A 816 6.47 35.29 4.38
CA LEU A 816 6.89 34.00 4.91
C LEU A 816 7.99 34.14 5.99
N GLU A 817 7.88 33.37 7.06
CA GLU A 817 8.96 33.17 8.03
C GLU A 817 9.42 31.72 8.04
N LEU A 818 10.72 31.52 8.02
CA LEU A 818 11.38 30.22 8.09
C LEU A 818 12.23 30.15 9.35
N ARG A 819 11.99 29.20 10.25
CA ARG A 819 12.66 29.09 11.55
C ARG A 819 13.12 27.67 11.82
N LEU A 820 14.29 27.51 12.44
CA LEU A 820 14.73 26.26 13.07
C LEU A 820 14.50 26.37 14.58
N GLU A 821 13.61 25.55 15.12
CA GLU A 821 13.32 25.46 16.55
C GLU A 821 14.40 24.66 17.30
N LEU A 822 14.51 24.87 18.62
CA LEU A 822 15.44 24.13 19.48
C LEU A 822 15.21 22.60 19.47
N SER A 823 14.00 22.16 19.10
CA SER A 823 13.64 20.75 18.93
C SER A 823 14.30 20.08 17.70
N GLY A 824 14.89 20.85 16.78
CA GLY A 824 15.34 20.35 15.47
C GLY A 824 14.25 20.38 14.39
N GLU A 825 13.12 21.01 14.68
CA GLU A 825 12.02 21.19 13.72
C GLU A 825 12.19 22.47 12.91
N ILE A 826 11.94 22.38 11.61
CA ILE A 826 11.86 23.53 10.71
C ILE A 826 10.39 23.95 10.62
N LEU A 827 10.13 25.19 11.00
CA LEU A 827 8.83 25.84 10.95
C LEU A 827 8.78 26.80 9.77
N ILE A 828 7.77 26.65 8.92
CA ILE A 828 7.49 27.55 7.79
C ILE A 828 6.14 28.22 8.06
N GLU A 829 6.14 29.49 8.41
CA GLU A 829 4.93 30.27 8.67
C GLU A 829 4.62 31.16 7.46
N ILE A 830 3.43 30.99 6.89
CA ILE A 830 2.96 31.71 5.71
C ILE A 830 1.93 32.75 6.17
N SER A 831 2.05 33.99 5.67
CA SER A 831 1.12 35.08 5.99
C SER A 831 0.23 35.42 4.80
N HIS A 832 -1.09 35.34 4.95
CA HIS A 832 -2.05 35.80 3.95
C HIS A 832 -2.75 37.08 4.41
N HIS A 833 -2.74 38.09 3.54
CA HIS A 833 -3.14 39.46 3.90
C HIS A 833 -4.51 39.88 3.36
N GLN A 834 -5.08 39.14 2.39
CA GLN A 834 -6.40 39.42 1.83
C GLN A 834 -7.45 38.59 2.55
N THR A 835 -7.96 39.10 3.67
CA THR A 835 -8.82 38.31 4.58
C THR A 835 -10.13 39.02 4.87
N ALA A 836 -11.15 38.26 5.25
CA ALA A 836 -12.45 38.82 5.65
C ALA A 836 -12.41 39.65 6.94
N GLN A 837 -11.31 39.64 7.68
CA GLN A 837 -11.12 40.34 8.97
C GLN A 837 -10.17 41.56 8.87
N ASP A 838 -9.77 41.96 7.66
CA ASP A 838 -8.86 43.08 7.39
C ASP A 838 -7.52 43.02 8.17
N ALA A 839 -7.13 41.82 8.57
CA ALA A 839 -5.89 41.51 9.31
C ALA A 839 -5.25 40.23 8.77
N PRO A 840 -3.90 40.12 8.75
CA PRO A 840 -3.24 38.95 8.21
C PRO A 840 -3.58 37.69 9.01
N VAL A 841 -3.79 36.59 8.29
CA VAL A 841 -3.98 35.26 8.85
C VAL A 841 -2.74 34.44 8.52
N THR A 842 -2.21 33.72 9.50
CA THR A 842 -1.05 32.85 9.32
C THR A 842 -1.39 31.37 9.40
N VAL A 843 -0.63 30.56 8.68
CA VAL A 843 -0.61 29.10 8.77
C VAL A 843 0.83 28.61 8.84
N ALA A 844 1.07 27.55 9.61
CA ALA A 844 2.39 27.00 9.82
C ALA A 844 2.50 25.57 9.27
N CYS A 845 3.63 25.27 8.63
CA CYS A 845 4.01 23.95 8.16
C CYS A 845 5.27 23.49 8.90
N HIS A 846 5.29 22.23 9.33
CA HIS A 846 6.34 21.67 10.17
C HIS A 846 7.13 20.58 9.42
N PHE A 847 8.46 20.65 9.49
CA PHE A 847 9.35 19.62 8.97
C PHE A 847 10.31 19.17 10.08
N SER A 848 10.55 17.87 10.17
CA SER A 848 11.62 17.33 10.99
C SER A 848 12.90 17.35 10.17
N TYR A 849 13.93 17.96 10.75
CA TYR A 849 15.27 17.88 10.24
C TYR A 849 16.11 17.07 11.22
N THR A 850 16.55 15.88 10.79
CA THR A 850 17.56 15.14 11.53
C THR A 850 18.91 15.30 10.82
N PRO A 851 19.85 16.03 11.43
CA PRO A 851 21.27 16.03 11.08
C PRO A 851 21.79 14.67 10.59
N GLY A 852 22.31 14.60 9.36
CA GLY A 852 23.05 13.42 8.86
C GLY A 852 22.19 12.30 8.28
N PHE A 853 20.89 12.51 8.11
CA PHE A 853 20.03 11.62 7.34
C PHE A 853 19.69 12.24 5.97
N PRO A 854 19.62 11.43 4.90
CA PRO A 854 19.41 11.91 3.53
C PRO A 854 17.94 12.27 3.21
N SER A 855 17.09 12.39 4.22
CA SER A 855 15.66 12.61 4.02
C SER A 855 15.13 13.62 5.03
N LEU A 856 14.51 14.70 4.53
CA LEU A 856 13.62 15.55 5.31
C LEU A 856 12.27 14.85 5.43
N SER A 857 11.73 14.79 6.64
CA SER A 857 10.35 14.31 6.84
C SER A 857 9.46 15.48 7.22
N SER A 858 8.36 15.66 6.50
CA SER A 858 7.28 16.53 6.97
C SER A 858 6.73 15.95 8.27
N ILE A 859 6.64 16.76 9.32
CA ILE A 859 5.98 16.37 10.57
C ILE A 859 4.50 16.57 10.32
N SER A 860 3.91 15.48 9.84
CA SER A 860 2.48 15.23 9.71
C SER A 860 1.73 16.08 8.66
N MET A 861 0.62 15.52 8.15
CA MET A 861 -0.69 16.13 8.36
C MET A 861 -1.40 15.12 9.27
N ASP A 862 -1.24 15.29 10.57
CA ASP A 862 -2.14 14.67 11.53
C ASP A 862 -3.50 15.40 11.43
N SER A 863 -4.52 14.88 12.12
CA SER A 863 -5.81 15.57 12.30
C SER A 863 -5.67 17.05 12.63
N ASP A 864 -4.59 17.41 13.33
CA ASP A 864 -4.29 18.75 13.81
C ASP A 864 -3.90 19.72 12.69
N GLN A 865 -3.20 19.26 11.64
CA GLN A 865 -2.83 20.14 10.52
C GLN A 865 -3.98 20.33 9.53
N THR A 866 -4.77 19.29 9.25
CA THR A 866 -6.00 19.43 8.46
C THR A 866 -6.97 20.39 9.17
N ALA A 867 -7.09 20.27 10.50
CA ALA A 867 -7.84 21.22 11.31
C ALA A 867 -7.27 22.64 11.25
N SER A 868 -5.95 22.81 11.33
CA SER A 868 -5.27 24.11 11.19
C SER A 868 -5.47 24.75 9.81
N MET A 869 -5.42 23.96 8.74
CA MET A 869 -5.64 24.43 7.38
C MET A 869 -7.11 24.82 7.15
N ARG A 870 -8.04 24.03 7.69
CA ARG A 870 -9.46 24.35 7.68
C ARG A 870 -9.73 25.64 8.47
N ASP A 871 -9.14 25.81 9.65
CA ASP A 871 -9.23 27.06 10.41
C ASP A 871 -8.61 28.25 9.66
N PHE A 872 -7.46 28.06 8.99
CA PHE A 872 -6.85 29.07 8.14
C PHE A 872 -7.82 29.56 7.05
N PHE A 873 -8.35 28.66 6.22
CA PHE A 873 -9.29 29.05 5.15
C PHE A 873 -10.60 29.59 5.70
N HIS A 874 -11.07 29.09 6.85
CA HIS A 874 -12.25 29.64 7.50
C HIS A 874 -12.02 31.11 7.89
N ARG A 875 -10.89 31.44 8.52
CA ARG A 875 -10.52 32.81 8.89
C ARG A 875 -10.34 33.71 7.67
N VAL A 876 -9.80 33.18 6.58
CA VAL A 876 -9.65 33.91 5.31
C VAL A 876 -11.01 34.26 4.69
N TRP A 877 -11.95 33.31 4.59
CA TRP A 877 -13.22 33.50 3.88
C TRP A 877 -14.37 34.05 4.75
N PHE A 878 -14.41 33.71 6.04
CA PHE A 878 -15.53 34.05 6.93
C PHE A 878 -15.14 34.97 8.09
N GLY A 879 -13.84 35.11 8.38
CA GLY A 879 -13.34 35.82 9.55
C GLY A 879 -13.22 34.91 10.79
N PRO A 880 -12.99 35.49 11.98
CA PRO A 880 -12.75 34.70 13.19
C PRO A 880 -13.99 33.85 13.54
N MET A 881 -13.76 32.59 13.93
CA MET A 881 -14.83 31.67 14.35
C MET A 881 -15.59 32.26 15.56
N GLN A 882 -16.88 32.55 15.39
CA GLN A 882 -17.77 32.92 16.49
C GLN A 882 -18.42 31.66 17.04
N GLU A 883 -17.83 31.07 18.10
CA GLU A 883 -18.23 29.81 18.76
C GLU A 883 -18.35 28.59 17.82
N HIS A 884 -17.98 27.40 18.29
CA HIS A 884 -18.06 26.17 17.51
C HIS A 884 -19.53 25.80 17.27
N VAL A 885 -20.13 26.31 16.19
CA VAL A 885 -21.38 25.75 15.66
C VAL A 885 -20.97 24.47 14.92
N ASP A 886 -21.36 23.31 15.43
CA ASP A 886 -21.24 22.05 14.69
C ASP A 886 -22.17 22.12 13.48
N ILE A 887 -21.60 22.36 12.30
CA ILE A 887 -22.35 22.45 11.05
C ILE A 887 -22.36 21.07 10.39
N SER A 888 -23.54 20.55 10.08
CA SER A 888 -23.71 19.27 9.37
C SER A 888 -23.92 19.48 7.88
N ILE A 889 -23.47 18.53 7.05
CA ILE A 889 -23.73 18.48 5.60
C ILE A 889 -25.22 18.36 5.29
N TYR A 890 -26.05 17.94 6.25
CA TYR A 890 -27.50 17.83 6.11
C TYR A 890 -28.25 19.13 6.46
N ASP A 891 -27.56 20.14 6.99
CA ASP A 891 -28.18 21.40 7.39
C ASP A 891 -28.53 22.30 6.20
N GLN A 892 -29.41 23.27 6.44
CA GLN A 892 -29.64 24.38 5.52
C GLN A 892 -28.70 25.55 5.84
N PHE A 893 -27.98 26.01 4.83
CA PHE A 893 -26.97 27.06 4.95
C PHE A 893 -27.52 28.39 4.45
N GLU A 894 -27.58 29.38 5.34
CA GLU A 894 -28.09 30.71 4.98
C GLU A 894 -26.98 31.76 4.95
N CYS A 895 -27.16 32.74 4.07
CA CYS A 895 -26.39 33.98 4.07
C CYS A 895 -27.33 35.18 4.28
N GLY A 896 -26.88 36.15 5.09
CA GLY A 896 -27.62 37.39 5.33
C GLY A 896 -27.92 38.16 4.04
N PRO A 897 -28.88 39.10 4.07
CA PRO A 897 -29.30 39.82 2.87
C PRO A 897 -28.13 40.62 2.28
N TYR A 898 -27.83 40.37 1.01
CA TYR A 898 -26.87 41.15 0.24
C TYR A 898 -27.60 42.23 -0.54
N ILE A 899 -27.29 43.51 -0.27
CA ILE A 899 -27.86 44.63 -1.02
C ILE A 899 -26.94 44.92 -2.21
N VAL A 900 -27.47 44.78 -3.42
CA VAL A 900 -26.70 45.03 -4.64
C VAL A 900 -26.42 46.53 -4.78
N THR A 901 -25.18 46.96 -4.63
CA THR A 901 -24.79 48.37 -4.77
C THR A 901 -24.22 48.68 -6.15
N THR A 902 -24.29 49.94 -6.57
CA THR A 902 -23.64 50.42 -7.80
C THR A 902 -22.13 50.18 -7.79
N ASP A 903 -21.49 50.36 -6.63
CA ASP A 903 -20.04 50.22 -6.47
C ASP A 903 -19.60 48.76 -6.66
N ASP A 904 -20.33 47.80 -6.08
CA ASP A 904 -20.03 46.37 -6.22
C ASP A 904 -20.13 45.90 -7.66
N VAL A 905 -21.18 46.33 -8.37
CA VAL A 905 -21.40 45.97 -9.78
C VAL A 905 -20.29 46.55 -10.66
N LEU A 906 -19.87 47.80 -10.42
CA LEU A 906 -18.77 48.42 -11.16
C LEU A 906 -17.42 47.73 -10.86
N LYS A 907 -17.15 47.39 -9.61
CA LYS A 907 -15.95 46.62 -9.21
C LYS A 907 -15.94 45.26 -9.88
N TYR A 908 -17.05 44.53 -9.84
CA TYR A 908 -17.18 43.23 -10.48
C TYR A 908 -16.96 43.32 -11.99
N GLN A 909 -17.65 44.25 -12.68
CA GLN A 909 -17.48 44.49 -14.11
C GLN A 909 -16.02 44.79 -14.46
N LYS A 910 -15.33 45.61 -13.66
CA LYS A 910 -13.91 45.91 -13.85
C LYS A 910 -13.01 44.67 -13.69
N CYS A 911 -13.33 43.76 -12.77
CA CYS A 911 -12.57 42.52 -12.58
C CYS A 911 -12.72 41.54 -13.73
N ILE A 912 -13.91 41.42 -14.33
CA ILE A 912 -14.15 40.50 -15.46
C ILE A 912 -13.78 41.09 -16.83
N THR A 913 -13.67 42.42 -16.95
CA THR A 913 -13.32 43.09 -18.21
C THR A 913 -11.82 43.36 -18.31
N THR A 914 -11.05 42.33 -18.66
CA THR A 914 -9.68 42.53 -19.17
C THR A 914 -9.55 41.94 -20.57
N SER A 915 -9.41 42.83 -21.57
CA SER A 915 -8.88 42.59 -22.94
C SER A 915 -9.77 41.94 -24.02
N ASN A 916 -11.03 42.37 -24.23
CA ASN A 916 -11.68 42.47 -25.56
C ASN A 916 -13.19 42.79 -25.49
N SER A 917 -13.56 44.04 -25.20
CA SER A 917 -14.73 44.62 -25.89
C SER A 917 -14.67 46.13 -25.84
N MET A 918 -14.83 46.72 -27.02
CA MET A 918 -14.89 48.16 -27.22
C MET A 918 -15.98 48.80 -26.37
N ALA A 919 -15.63 49.95 -25.78
CA ALA A 919 -16.56 50.92 -25.24
C ALA A 919 -17.78 51.09 -26.16
N ARG A 920 -18.97 50.79 -25.64
CA ARG A 920 -20.22 51.36 -26.14
C ARG A 920 -20.70 52.37 -25.12
N GLY A 921 -20.71 53.64 -25.54
CA GLY A 921 -21.36 54.71 -24.81
C GLY A 921 -22.88 54.65 -24.93
N CYS A 922 -23.49 55.58 -24.20
CA CYS A 922 -24.91 55.91 -24.06
C CYS A 922 -25.71 55.13 -23.00
N SER A 923 -26.00 55.83 -21.90
CA SER A 923 -27.31 55.91 -21.23
C SER A 923 -28.18 54.66 -21.28
N GLU A 924 -27.79 53.62 -20.54
CA GLU A 924 -28.69 52.54 -20.14
C GLU A 924 -28.45 52.23 -18.66
N THR A 925 -29.51 51.90 -17.94
CA THR A 925 -29.50 51.51 -16.52
C THR A 925 -28.37 50.52 -16.24
N LEU A 926 -27.60 50.73 -15.16
CA LEU A 926 -26.52 49.82 -14.76
C LEU A 926 -27.09 48.41 -14.56
N ARG A 927 -26.78 47.47 -15.45
CA ARG A 927 -27.32 46.11 -15.42
C ARG A 927 -26.42 45.20 -14.58
N VAL A 928 -27.03 44.48 -13.65
CA VAL A 928 -26.38 43.39 -12.92
C VAL A 928 -26.34 42.18 -13.85
N GLN A 929 -25.17 41.60 -14.05
CA GLN A 929 -24.98 40.39 -14.86
C GLN A 929 -25.38 39.15 -14.05
N LEU A 930 -25.77 38.07 -14.72
CA LEU A 930 -26.24 36.84 -14.08
C LEU A 930 -25.16 36.25 -13.15
N GLU A 931 -23.90 36.33 -13.59
CA GLU A 931 -22.72 35.81 -12.92
C GLU A 931 -22.38 36.56 -11.62
N PHE A 932 -22.93 37.76 -11.41
CA PHE A 932 -22.77 38.52 -10.16
C PHE A 932 -23.35 37.76 -8.96
N VAL A 933 -24.32 36.86 -9.19
CA VAL A 933 -24.94 36.06 -8.12
C VAL A 933 -23.94 35.24 -7.32
N VAL A 934 -22.79 34.87 -7.92
CA VAL A 934 -21.71 34.13 -7.25
C VAL A 934 -21.18 34.88 -6.02
N ILE A 935 -21.20 36.23 -6.04
CA ILE A 935 -20.81 37.03 -4.86
C ILE A 935 -21.81 36.84 -3.71
N THR A 936 -23.09 36.69 -4.06
CA THR A 936 -24.20 36.67 -3.10
C THR A 936 -24.44 35.29 -2.50
N ASP A 937 -24.02 34.22 -3.17
CA ASP A 937 -24.21 32.84 -2.71
C ASP A 937 -22.92 32.16 -2.24
N TRP A 938 -21.73 32.69 -2.55
CA TRP A 938 -20.42 32.11 -2.21
C TRP A 938 -20.35 31.57 -0.77
N LYS A 939 -20.73 32.41 0.20
CA LYS A 939 -20.69 32.01 1.61
C LYS A 939 -21.59 30.82 1.91
N ALA A 940 -22.77 30.75 1.31
CA ALA A 940 -23.69 29.64 1.52
C ALA A 940 -23.23 28.36 0.78
N LEU A 941 -22.58 28.50 -0.39
CA LEU A 941 -22.08 27.38 -1.19
C LEU A 941 -20.85 26.69 -0.59
N VAL A 942 -19.96 27.46 0.05
CA VAL A 942 -18.65 26.95 0.51
C VAL A 942 -18.65 26.53 1.99
N LYS A 943 -19.51 27.14 2.82
CA LYS A 943 -19.67 26.75 4.24
C LYS A 943 -19.83 25.24 4.48
N PRO A 944 -20.59 24.46 3.68
CA PRO A 944 -20.74 23.03 3.90
C PRO A 944 -19.41 22.25 3.87
N LEU A 945 -18.42 22.72 3.10
CA LEU A 945 -17.11 22.09 2.98
C LEU A 945 -16.30 22.13 4.29
N PHE A 946 -16.69 22.96 5.24
CA PHE A 946 -16.07 23.09 6.56
C PHE A 946 -16.72 22.18 7.61
N SER A 947 -17.73 21.38 7.26
CA SER A 947 -18.32 20.38 8.16
C SER A 947 -17.24 19.43 8.69
N CYS A 948 -17.38 19.05 9.96
CA CYS A 948 -16.54 18.03 10.58
C CYS A 948 -16.75 16.64 9.97
N GLU A 949 -17.92 16.36 9.39
CA GLU A 949 -18.22 15.09 8.75
C GLU A 949 -17.30 14.87 7.54
N LEU A 950 -17.11 15.90 6.71
CA LEU A 950 -16.25 15.79 5.52
C LEU A 950 -14.74 15.71 5.85
N ALA A 951 -14.33 16.22 7.02
CA ALA A 951 -12.95 16.28 7.51
C ALA A 951 -11.90 16.71 6.45
N ALA A 952 -12.31 17.59 5.54
CA ALA A 952 -11.63 17.80 4.28
C ALA A 952 -10.36 18.66 4.39
N ASP A 953 -9.30 18.27 3.67
CA ASP A 953 -8.18 19.16 3.38
C ASP A 953 -8.57 20.16 2.29
N ILE A 954 -8.75 21.42 2.71
CA ILE A 954 -9.18 22.52 1.83
C ILE A 954 -8.11 22.88 0.79
N LEU A 955 -6.83 22.55 0.99
CA LEU A 955 -5.80 22.78 -0.04
C LEU A 955 -6.02 21.91 -1.28
N GLY A 956 -6.57 20.71 -1.09
CA GLY A 956 -6.94 19.77 -2.14
C GLY A 956 -8.29 20.05 -2.81
N LEU A 957 -8.94 21.19 -2.53
CA LEU A 957 -10.25 21.56 -3.06
C LEU A 957 -10.19 21.98 -4.53
N LEU A 958 -10.94 21.28 -5.38
CA LEU A 958 -11.16 21.64 -6.78
C LEU A 958 -12.61 22.06 -7.01
N HIS A 959 -12.82 23.20 -7.68
CA HIS A 959 -14.12 23.60 -8.20
C HIS A 959 -14.33 22.92 -9.56
N VAL A 960 -15.34 22.04 -9.66
CA VAL A 960 -15.56 21.21 -10.86
C VAL A 960 -16.56 21.85 -11.82
N SER A 961 -17.68 22.36 -11.31
CA SER A 961 -18.72 22.99 -12.13
C SER A 961 -19.58 23.97 -11.34
N ASN A 962 -20.06 25.01 -12.01
CA ASN A 962 -21.06 25.95 -11.50
C ASN A 962 -22.14 26.20 -12.57
N ASP A 963 -23.39 25.87 -12.24
CA ASP A 963 -24.55 26.06 -13.11
C ASP A 963 -25.50 27.08 -12.49
N ILE A 964 -25.76 28.18 -13.21
CA ILE A 964 -26.67 29.26 -12.78
C ILE A 964 -27.93 29.24 -13.64
N THR A 965 -29.09 29.15 -13.00
CA THR A 965 -30.39 29.08 -13.66
C THR A 965 -31.32 30.20 -13.20
N LEU A 966 -31.73 31.06 -14.14
CA LEU A 966 -32.82 32.03 -13.92
C LEU A 966 -34.17 31.33 -14.06
N LEU A 967 -35.00 31.43 -13.01
CA LEU A 967 -36.31 30.80 -12.99
C LEU A 967 -37.29 31.51 -13.94
N PRO A 968 -38.16 30.78 -14.67
CA PRO A 968 -39.07 31.39 -15.65
C PRO A 968 -39.98 32.44 -15.04
N GLY A 969 -40.15 33.58 -15.73
CA GLY A 969 -41.04 34.66 -15.31
C GLY A 969 -40.43 35.67 -14.33
N HIS A 970 -39.12 35.61 -14.07
CA HIS A 970 -38.40 36.54 -13.21
C HIS A 970 -37.34 37.34 -13.97
N ASP A 971 -37.17 38.61 -13.59
CA ASP A 971 -36.11 39.47 -14.09
C ASP A 971 -34.80 39.25 -13.32
N LEU A 972 -33.68 39.56 -13.97
CA LEU A 972 -32.36 39.59 -13.35
C LEU A 972 -32.34 40.53 -12.12
N PRO A 973 -31.40 40.30 -11.18
CA PRO A 973 -31.14 41.24 -10.10
C PRO A 973 -30.89 42.66 -10.61
N ALA A 974 -31.27 43.65 -9.82
CA ALA A 974 -31.02 45.06 -10.09
C ALA A 974 -30.29 45.73 -8.92
N VAL A 975 -29.65 46.86 -9.18
CA VAL A 975 -29.08 47.71 -8.11
C VAL A 975 -30.20 48.11 -7.15
N GLY A 976 -29.96 47.91 -5.85
CA GLY A 976 -30.93 48.13 -4.78
C GLY A 976 -31.71 46.89 -4.38
N ASP A 977 -31.63 45.79 -5.13
CA ASP A 977 -32.24 44.52 -4.70
C ASP A 977 -31.54 43.98 -3.46
N ALA A 978 -32.34 43.55 -2.48
CA ALA A 978 -31.88 42.77 -1.34
C ALA A 978 -32.07 41.28 -1.65
N LEU A 979 -30.96 40.57 -1.82
CA LEU A 979 -30.93 39.16 -2.18
C LEU A 979 -30.59 38.31 -0.96
N HIS A 980 -31.36 37.24 -0.73
CA HIS A 980 -31.14 36.29 0.34
C HIS A 980 -30.87 34.90 -0.23
N THR A 981 -29.85 34.22 0.28
CA THR A 981 -29.42 32.92 -0.24
C THR A 981 -29.63 31.82 0.78
N LYS A 982 -30.22 30.72 0.34
CA LYS A 982 -30.30 29.45 1.07
C LYS A 982 -29.65 28.35 0.26
N ALA A 983 -28.80 27.53 0.87
CA ALA A 983 -28.12 26.43 0.22
C ALA A 983 -28.27 25.12 0.99
N ILE A 984 -28.21 24.00 0.28
CA ILE A 984 -28.22 22.64 0.81
C ILE A 984 -27.21 21.78 0.04
N VAL A 985 -26.62 20.80 0.71
CA VAL A 985 -25.80 19.78 0.04
C VAL A 985 -26.77 18.79 -0.62
N THR A 986 -26.60 18.57 -1.92
CA THR A 986 -27.44 17.65 -2.71
C THR A 986 -26.73 16.36 -3.06
N GLU A 987 -25.40 16.30 -2.96
CA GLU A 987 -24.65 15.06 -3.19
C GLU A 987 -23.34 15.07 -2.42
N VAL A 988 -23.00 13.94 -1.81
CA VAL A 988 -21.66 13.58 -1.36
C VAL A 988 -21.39 12.17 -1.90
N ALA A 989 -20.40 12.03 -2.78
CA ALA A 989 -20.13 10.77 -3.46
C ALA A 989 -18.64 10.46 -3.53
N ALA A 990 -18.29 9.20 -3.36
CA ALA A 990 -16.91 8.72 -3.51
C ALA A 990 -16.50 8.73 -5.00
N HIS A 991 -15.27 9.14 -5.25
CA HIS A 991 -14.63 9.10 -6.56
C HIS A 991 -13.20 8.55 -6.39
N SER A 992 -12.63 7.96 -7.43
CA SER A 992 -11.29 7.35 -7.37
C SER A 992 -10.18 8.34 -6.99
N SER A 993 -10.40 9.64 -7.23
CA SER A 993 -9.48 10.72 -6.90
C SER A 993 -9.82 11.49 -5.61
N GLY A 994 -10.93 11.18 -4.94
CA GLY A 994 -11.37 11.89 -3.73
C GLY A 994 -12.89 11.91 -3.55
N THR A 995 -13.40 12.85 -2.75
CA THR A 995 -14.85 12.96 -2.47
C THR A 995 -15.46 14.11 -3.25
N THR A 996 -16.55 13.86 -3.98
CA THR A 996 -17.33 14.88 -4.68
C THR A 996 -18.41 15.43 -3.75
N VAL A 997 -18.54 16.76 -3.67
CA VAL A 997 -19.59 17.44 -2.90
C VAL A 997 -20.35 18.38 -3.82
N GLU A 998 -21.67 18.24 -3.90
CA GLU A 998 -22.56 19.08 -4.68
C GLU A 998 -23.44 19.92 -3.77
N VAL A 999 -23.47 21.23 -3.99
CA VAL A 999 -24.24 22.19 -3.20
C VAL A 999 -25.17 22.95 -4.12
N ARG A 1000 -26.46 23.00 -3.76
CA ARG A 1000 -27.49 23.77 -4.48
C ARG A 1000 -27.91 24.95 -3.63
N ALA A 1001 -27.77 26.16 -4.18
CA ALA A 1001 -28.24 27.41 -3.62
C ALA A 1001 -29.50 27.92 -4.35
N GLN A 1002 -30.39 28.53 -3.59
CA GLN A 1002 -31.58 29.24 -4.05
C GLN A 1002 -31.48 30.70 -3.59
N ILE A 1003 -31.64 31.64 -4.52
CA ILE A 1003 -31.55 33.06 -4.26
C ILE A 1003 -32.93 33.69 -4.35
N PHE A 1004 -33.31 34.37 -3.28
CA PHE A 1004 -34.61 34.98 -3.08
C PHE A 1004 -34.50 36.50 -3.16
N ARG A 1005 -35.41 37.11 -3.92
CA ARG A 1005 -35.70 38.54 -3.83
C ARG A 1005 -36.99 38.70 -3.05
N SER A 1006 -36.92 39.33 -1.88
CA SER A 1006 -37.99 39.33 -0.88
C SER A 1006 -38.35 37.91 -0.41
N ARG A 1007 -39.48 37.33 -0.84
CA ARG A 1007 -39.92 35.95 -0.50
C ARG A 1007 -40.00 35.03 -1.71
N ILE A 1008 -39.58 35.49 -2.89
CA ILE A 1008 -39.72 34.78 -4.15
C ILE A 1008 -38.34 34.29 -4.59
N CYS A 1009 -38.21 32.99 -4.83
CA CYS A 1009 -37.00 32.42 -5.43
C CYS A 1009 -36.92 32.86 -6.89
N ILE A 1010 -35.83 33.50 -7.27
CA ILE A 1010 -35.63 34.01 -8.64
C ILE A 1010 -34.52 33.26 -9.38
N LEU A 1011 -33.56 32.67 -8.67
CA LEU A 1011 -32.38 32.03 -9.22
C LEU A 1011 -32.05 30.76 -8.44
N GLU A 1012 -31.50 29.78 -9.14
CA GLU A 1012 -30.87 28.60 -8.55
C GLU A 1012 -29.44 28.45 -9.05
N VAL A 1013 -28.53 28.12 -8.14
CA VAL A 1013 -27.13 27.87 -8.44
C VAL A 1013 -26.76 26.48 -7.96
N LYS A 1014 -26.09 25.72 -8.81
CA LYS A 1014 -25.65 24.35 -8.50
C LYS A 1014 -24.15 24.27 -8.69
N THR A 1015 -23.43 23.96 -7.61
CA THR A 1015 -21.97 23.93 -7.60
C THR A 1015 -21.47 22.55 -7.20
N ARG A 1016 -20.45 22.04 -7.89
CA ARG A 1016 -19.79 20.78 -7.56
C ARG A 1016 -18.33 21.02 -7.24
N PHE A 1017 -17.90 20.45 -6.13
CA PHE A 1017 -16.53 20.44 -5.63
C PHE A 1017 -15.98 19.02 -5.62
N LEU A 1018 -14.66 18.89 -5.77
CA LEU A 1018 -13.92 17.65 -5.54
C LEU A 1018 -12.85 17.89 -4.48
N LEU A 1019 -12.92 17.13 -3.39
CA LEU A 1019 -11.96 17.09 -2.30
C LEU A 1019 -10.93 16.01 -2.62
N VAL A 1020 -9.83 16.40 -3.27
CA VAL A 1020 -8.81 15.46 -3.77
C VAL A 1020 -8.14 14.73 -2.61
N GLY A 1021 -8.00 13.41 -2.71
CA GLY A 1021 -7.40 12.58 -1.67
C GLY A 1021 -8.28 12.37 -0.42
N ASN A 1022 -9.39 13.09 -0.28
CA ASN A 1022 -10.34 12.89 0.81
C ASN A 1022 -11.23 11.67 0.56
N GLN A 1023 -11.39 10.83 1.57
CA GLN A 1023 -12.30 9.68 1.55
C GLN A 1023 -13.37 9.90 2.61
N ALA A 1024 -14.53 10.41 2.19
CA ALA A 1024 -15.69 10.50 3.07
C ALA A 1024 -16.14 9.10 3.50
N HIS A 1025 -16.61 8.99 4.73
CA HIS A 1025 -17.13 7.73 5.24
C HIS A 1025 -18.41 7.33 4.51
N GLN A 1026 -18.66 6.02 4.40
CA GLN A 1026 -19.79 5.48 3.64
C GLN A 1026 -21.16 6.00 4.12
N ASP A 1027 -21.32 6.24 5.42
CA ASP A 1027 -22.54 6.80 6.04
C ASP A 1027 -22.84 8.23 5.58
N GLN A 1028 -21.81 8.96 5.13
CA GLN A 1028 -21.90 10.33 4.64
C GLN A 1028 -22.20 10.39 3.14
N LEU A 1029 -22.15 9.26 2.43
CA LEU A 1029 -22.36 9.24 0.98
C LEU A 1029 -23.85 9.24 0.66
N PHE A 1030 -24.32 10.30 0.01
CA PHE A 1030 -25.71 10.42 -0.39
C PHE A 1030 -25.90 11.24 -1.67
N ARG A 1031 -27.09 11.11 -2.25
CA ARG A 1031 -27.60 11.99 -3.31
C ARG A 1031 -29.06 12.30 -3.07
N THR A 1032 -29.43 13.57 -3.19
CA THR A 1032 -30.81 14.04 -3.18
C THR A 1032 -31.24 14.36 -4.61
N LEU A 1033 -32.23 13.62 -5.10
CA LEU A 1033 -32.82 13.79 -6.42
C LEU A 1033 -34.03 14.73 -6.35
N SER A 1034 -34.08 15.68 -7.28
CA SER A 1034 -35.23 16.58 -7.42
C SER A 1034 -36.36 15.84 -8.11
N MET A 1035 -37.46 15.57 -7.40
CA MET A 1035 -38.66 14.99 -8.00
C MET A 1035 -39.57 16.08 -8.58
N PRO A 1036 -40.18 15.86 -9.76
CA PRO A 1036 -41.20 16.74 -10.28
C PRO A 1036 -42.47 16.64 -9.43
N ILE A 1037 -43.13 17.77 -9.20
CA ILE A 1037 -44.47 17.81 -8.58
C ILE A 1037 -45.41 16.97 -9.44
N SER A 1038 -45.96 15.90 -8.85
CA SER A 1038 -46.79 14.94 -9.57
C SER A 1038 -48.26 15.16 -9.23
N HIS A 1039 -49.10 15.23 -10.27
CA HIS A 1039 -50.55 15.45 -10.12
C HIS A 1039 -51.29 14.14 -10.44
N LEU A 1040 -52.14 13.70 -9.51
CA LEU A 1040 -52.96 12.50 -9.62
C LEU A 1040 -54.44 12.89 -9.47
N LEU A 1041 -55.24 12.66 -10.52
CA LEU A 1041 -56.69 12.83 -10.45
C LEU A 1041 -57.35 11.47 -10.11
N LEU A 1042 -57.99 11.37 -8.95
CA LEU A 1042 -58.63 10.14 -8.48
C LEU A 1042 -60.03 9.97 -9.09
N LYS A 1043 -60.11 9.35 -10.28
CA LYS A 1043 -61.32 9.32 -11.13
C LYS A 1043 -62.38 8.30 -10.72
N ASP A 1044 -61.99 7.23 -10.04
CA ASP A 1044 -62.89 6.15 -9.61
C ASP A 1044 -62.53 5.64 -8.20
N GLU A 1045 -63.44 4.91 -7.57
CA GLU A 1045 -63.21 4.37 -6.22
C GLU A 1045 -62.07 3.34 -6.18
N LYS A 1046 -61.75 2.71 -7.31
CA LYS A 1046 -60.64 1.77 -7.40
C LYS A 1046 -59.31 2.49 -7.20
N MET A 1047 -59.08 3.63 -7.86
CA MET A 1047 -57.86 4.45 -7.67
C MET A 1047 -57.68 4.95 -6.24
N VAL A 1048 -58.79 5.34 -5.59
CA VAL A 1048 -58.77 5.75 -4.18
C VAL A 1048 -58.37 4.58 -3.30
N THR A 1049 -58.94 3.39 -3.55
CA THR A 1049 -58.62 2.17 -2.81
C THR A 1049 -57.17 1.74 -3.03
N ASP A 1050 -56.70 1.79 -4.28
CA ASP A 1050 -55.31 1.46 -4.65
C ASP A 1050 -54.32 2.40 -3.95
N LEU A 1051 -54.59 3.71 -3.91
CA LEU A 1051 -53.76 4.69 -3.19
C LEU A 1051 -53.67 4.39 -1.69
N TYR A 1052 -54.79 4.06 -1.04
CA TYR A 1052 -54.81 3.67 0.38
C TYR A 1052 -54.18 2.31 0.66
N ALA A 1053 -54.11 1.42 -0.34
CA ALA A 1053 -53.52 0.10 -0.20
C ALA A 1053 -51.98 0.12 -0.19
N TRP A 1054 -51.36 1.19 -0.71
CA TRP A 1054 -49.92 1.34 -0.70
C TRP A 1054 -49.39 1.71 0.68
N HIS A 1055 -48.46 0.90 1.20
CA HIS A 1055 -47.85 1.09 2.52
C HIS A 1055 -47.06 2.40 2.67
N TRP A 1056 -46.65 3.02 1.56
CA TRP A 1056 -45.91 4.28 1.57
C TRP A 1056 -46.81 5.52 1.71
N PHE A 1057 -48.13 5.40 1.54
CA PHE A 1057 -49.05 6.53 1.69
C PHE A 1057 -49.72 6.51 3.08
N GLN A 1058 -49.50 7.57 3.85
CA GLN A 1058 -50.01 7.74 5.21
C GLN A 1058 -51.03 8.88 5.25
N PRO A 1059 -52.34 8.59 5.18
CA PRO A 1059 -53.37 9.63 5.22
C PRO A 1059 -53.49 10.26 6.60
N LEU A 1060 -53.81 11.56 6.65
CA LEU A 1060 -54.04 12.25 7.91
C LEU A 1060 -55.40 11.85 8.53
N PRO A 1061 -55.52 11.81 9.87
CA PRO A 1061 -56.78 11.48 10.54
C PRO A 1061 -57.90 12.44 10.16
N GLY A 1062 -59.07 11.90 9.76
CA GLY A 1062 -60.24 12.70 9.42
C GLY A 1062 -60.38 13.12 7.94
N VAL A 1063 -59.45 12.69 7.08
CA VAL A 1063 -59.53 12.90 5.63
C VAL A 1063 -60.44 11.84 5.00
N PHE A 1064 -61.60 12.25 4.49
CA PHE A 1064 -62.55 11.37 3.79
C PHE A 1064 -62.96 11.98 2.44
N GLY A 1065 -63.36 11.13 1.49
CA GLY A 1065 -63.89 11.57 0.18
C GLY A 1065 -62.83 12.17 -0.74
N LEU A 1066 -61.81 11.38 -1.09
CA LEU A 1066 -60.79 11.76 -2.08
C LEU A 1066 -61.21 11.48 -3.53
N LEU A 1067 -62.39 10.87 -3.74
CA LEU A 1067 -62.96 10.62 -5.06
C LEU A 1067 -63.21 11.95 -5.80
N SER A 1068 -62.80 12.01 -7.06
CA SER A 1068 -62.87 13.20 -7.93
C SER A 1068 -61.99 14.40 -7.51
N LYS A 1069 -61.05 14.21 -6.58
CA LYS A 1069 -60.08 15.26 -6.19
C LYS A 1069 -58.75 15.11 -6.92
N SER A 1070 -58.07 16.24 -7.12
CA SER A 1070 -56.68 16.27 -7.60
C SER A 1070 -55.73 16.25 -6.42
N ILE A 1071 -54.87 15.25 -6.39
CA ILE A 1071 -53.85 15.01 -5.39
C ILE A 1071 -52.50 15.42 -5.95
N ILE A 1072 -51.76 16.20 -5.19
CA ILE A 1072 -50.45 16.74 -5.54
C ILE A 1072 -49.41 16.11 -4.62
N PHE A 1073 -48.44 15.42 -5.20
CA PHE A 1073 -47.30 14.83 -4.50
C PHE A 1073 -46.11 15.78 -4.57
N ASP A 1074 -45.70 16.28 -3.42
CA ASP A 1074 -44.57 17.20 -3.24
C ASP A 1074 -43.50 16.46 -2.43
N LEU A 1075 -42.64 15.73 -3.14
CA LEU A 1075 -41.77 14.70 -2.60
C LEU A 1075 -40.29 15.00 -2.83
N GLN A 1076 -39.46 14.51 -1.93
CA GLN A 1076 -38.01 14.48 -2.04
C GLN A 1076 -37.53 13.03 -2.08
N HIS A 1077 -36.53 12.77 -2.91
CA HIS A 1077 -35.93 11.45 -3.04
C HIS A 1077 -34.47 11.52 -2.59
N PHE A 1078 -34.20 10.98 -1.41
CA PHE A 1078 -32.87 10.86 -0.83
C PHE A 1078 -32.34 9.44 -1.09
N VAL A 1079 -31.08 9.31 -1.47
CA VAL A 1079 -30.45 8.03 -1.80
C VAL A 1079 -29.14 7.94 -1.04
N ARG A 1080 -28.96 6.89 -0.24
CA ARG A 1080 -27.67 6.54 0.34
C ARG A 1080 -26.82 5.78 -0.68
N LEU A 1081 -25.54 6.10 -0.77
CA LEU A 1081 -24.65 5.55 -1.80
C LEU A 1081 -23.61 4.60 -1.20
N ASP A 1082 -23.17 3.63 -1.98
CA ASP A 1082 -21.94 2.87 -1.72
C ASP A 1082 -20.70 3.62 -2.25
N GLU A 1083 -19.51 3.11 -1.93
CA GLU A 1083 -18.23 3.70 -2.38
C GLU A 1083 -18.02 3.67 -3.91
N ARG A 1084 -18.85 2.94 -4.64
CA ARG A 1084 -18.85 2.86 -6.11
C ARG A 1084 -19.92 3.75 -6.75
N GLY A 1085 -20.69 4.48 -5.95
CA GLY A 1085 -21.79 5.33 -6.38
C GLY A 1085 -23.09 4.58 -6.70
N GLY A 1086 -23.20 3.30 -6.33
CA GLY A 1086 -24.43 2.52 -6.37
C GLY A 1086 -25.37 2.89 -5.21
N ALA A 1087 -26.67 2.72 -5.39
CA ALA A 1087 -27.65 3.00 -4.35
C ALA A 1087 -27.72 1.86 -3.32
N LEU A 1088 -27.61 2.19 -2.03
CA LEU A 1088 -27.79 1.25 -0.91
C LEU A 1088 -29.23 1.28 -0.38
N ASN A 1089 -29.80 2.48 -0.29
CA ASN A 1089 -31.14 2.69 0.22
C ASN A 1089 -31.75 3.94 -0.43
N HIS A 1090 -33.02 3.85 -0.79
CA HIS A 1090 -33.83 4.96 -1.29
C HIS A 1090 -34.84 5.37 -0.24
N GLU A 1091 -34.87 6.66 0.08
CA GLU A 1091 -35.84 7.29 0.98
C GLU A 1091 -36.62 8.34 0.19
N ILE A 1092 -37.88 8.05 -0.13
CA ILE A 1092 -38.80 9.00 -0.77
C ILE A 1092 -39.78 9.48 0.27
N SER A 1093 -39.80 10.78 0.55
CA SER A 1093 -40.71 11.36 1.54
C SER A 1093 -41.24 12.72 1.15
N GLY A 1094 -42.41 13.08 1.65
CA GLY A 1094 -42.97 14.42 1.44
C GLY A 1094 -44.47 14.50 1.69
N ASP A 1095 -45.03 15.68 1.44
CA ASP A 1095 -46.43 15.97 1.70
C ASP A 1095 -47.30 15.67 0.47
N VAL A 1096 -48.49 15.17 0.73
CA VAL A 1096 -49.53 14.93 -0.26
C VAL A 1096 -50.66 15.91 -0.02
N LYS A 1097 -50.98 16.73 -1.03
CA LYS A 1097 -51.89 17.88 -0.90
C LYS A 1097 -53.11 17.73 -1.82
N SER A 1098 -54.26 18.22 -1.39
CA SER A 1098 -55.47 18.39 -2.20
C SER A 1098 -55.99 19.80 -1.98
N ASP A 1099 -56.24 20.55 -3.05
CA ASP A 1099 -56.72 21.95 -2.99
C ASP A 1099 -55.91 22.85 -2.04
N GLY A 1100 -54.58 22.64 -2.00
CA GLY A 1100 -53.66 23.38 -1.13
C GLY A 1100 -53.61 22.93 0.33
N THR A 1101 -54.41 21.94 0.74
CA THR A 1101 -54.41 21.38 2.11
C THR A 1101 -53.69 20.04 2.13
N ILE A 1102 -52.87 19.77 3.16
CA ILE A 1102 -52.19 18.48 3.32
C ILE A 1102 -53.23 17.42 3.69
N VAL A 1103 -53.31 16.35 2.90
CA VAL A 1103 -54.24 15.23 3.07
C VAL A 1103 -53.56 13.94 3.50
N GLY A 1104 -52.23 13.86 3.38
CA GLY A 1104 -51.43 12.73 3.81
C GLY A 1104 -49.94 13.00 3.64
N ARG A 1105 -49.12 12.04 4.04
CA ARG A 1105 -47.67 12.03 3.82
C ARG A 1105 -47.26 10.79 3.06
N CYS A 1106 -46.24 10.91 2.24
CA CYS A 1106 -45.58 9.79 1.61
C CYS A 1106 -44.30 9.49 2.36
N TYR A 1107 -44.03 8.21 2.64
CA TYR A 1107 -42.74 7.74 3.15
C TYR A 1107 -42.47 6.33 2.63
N LEU A 1108 -41.46 6.19 1.79
CA LEU A 1108 -40.95 4.93 1.27
C LEU A 1108 -39.45 4.87 1.61
N SER A 1109 -39.03 3.84 2.34
CA SER A 1109 -37.61 3.50 2.53
C SER A 1109 -37.38 2.08 2.03
N THR A 1110 -36.51 1.88 1.06
CA THR A 1110 -36.26 0.56 0.47
C THR A 1110 -34.89 0.47 -0.18
N SER A 1111 -34.25 -0.69 -0.06
CA SER A 1111 -33.01 -1.05 -0.76
C SER A 1111 -33.28 -1.77 -2.10
N ASP A 1112 -34.55 -1.96 -2.46
CA ASP A 1112 -34.97 -2.69 -3.66
C ASP A 1112 -35.40 -1.72 -4.77
N ASP A 1113 -34.57 -1.60 -5.81
CA ASP A 1113 -34.82 -0.76 -6.99
C ASP A 1113 -36.17 -1.05 -7.64
N THR A 1114 -36.66 -2.30 -7.56
CA THR A 1114 -37.95 -2.66 -8.17
C THR A 1114 -39.14 -2.00 -7.47
N GLN A 1115 -39.04 -1.75 -6.16
CA GLN A 1115 -40.06 -1.02 -5.41
C GLN A 1115 -40.05 0.48 -5.73
N VAL A 1116 -38.87 1.04 -5.98
CA VAL A 1116 -38.69 2.43 -6.44
C VAL A 1116 -39.27 2.59 -7.84
N ASP A 1117 -39.02 1.63 -8.74
CA ASP A 1117 -39.62 1.59 -10.07
C ASP A 1117 -41.15 1.46 -10.01
N LEU A 1118 -41.69 0.61 -9.14
CA LEU A 1118 -43.14 0.50 -8.92
C LEU A 1118 -43.73 1.82 -8.42
N PHE A 1119 -43.05 2.51 -7.50
CA PHE A 1119 -43.45 3.81 -7.00
C PHE A 1119 -43.45 4.88 -8.10
N HIS A 1120 -42.36 4.98 -8.88
CA HIS A 1120 -42.27 5.90 -10.00
C HIS A 1120 -43.28 5.56 -11.10
N ASN A 1121 -43.53 4.29 -11.38
CA ASN A 1121 -44.54 3.84 -12.34
C ASN A 1121 -45.96 4.19 -11.87
N PHE A 1122 -46.26 4.05 -10.58
CA PHE A 1122 -47.55 4.46 -10.02
C PHE A 1122 -47.77 5.97 -10.20
N LEU A 1123 -46.78 6.81 -9.87
CA LEU A 1123 -46.87 8.26 -10.10
C LEU A 1123 -46.90 8.61 -11.60
N GLY A 1124 -46.16 7.86 -12.43
CA GLY A 1124 -46.05 8.07 -13.86
C GLY A 1124 -47.30 7.66 -14.66
N GLN A 1125 -48.07 6.67 -14.18
CA GLN A 1125 -49.30 6.17 -14.82
C GLN A 1125 -50.44 7.20 -14.88
N TYR A 1126 -50.36 8.30 -14.11
CA TYR A 1126 -51.44 9.27 -13.97
C TYR A 1126 -51.06 10.72 -14.24
N LEU A 1127 -49.85 10.97 -14.77
CA LEU A 1127 -49.49 12.26 -15.32
C LEU A 1127 -50.36 12.55 -16.57
N GLU A 1128 -51.51 13.20 -16.39
CA GLU A 1128 -52.10 13.99 -17.47
C GLU A 1128 -51.09 15.07 -17.82
N SER A 1129 -50.36 14.85 -18.91
CA SER A 1129 -49.37 15.79 -19.42
C SER A 1129 -50.03 17.17 -19.60
N PRO A 1130 -49.67 18.20 -18.81
CA PRO A 1130 -49.83 19.56 -19.29
C PRO A 1130 -48.64 19.76 -20.22
N SER A 1131 -48.80 19.39 -21.49
CA SER A 1131 -47.89 19.66 -22.61
C SER A 1131 -46.62 20.43 -22.24
N GLN A 1132 -45.68 19.77 -21.55
CA GLN A 1132 -44.32 20.25 -21.47
C GLN A 1132 -43.72 19.90 -22.83
N PRO A 1133 -43.17 20.87 -23.58
CA PRO A 1133 -42.44 20.52 -24.79
C PRO A 1133 -41.34 19.55 -24.36
N ARG A 1134 -41.33 18.34 -24.95
CA ARG A 1134 -40.15 17.47 -24.93
C ARG A 1134 -38.95 18.37 -25.20
N LYS A 1135 -38.04 18.56 -24.24
CA LYS A 1135 -36.67 18.97 -24.53
C LYS A 1135 -36.03 17.83 -25.32
N ARG A 1136 -36.38 17.72 -26.61
CA ARG A 1136 -35.44 17.19 -27.58
C ARG A 1136 -34.35 18.25 -27.64
N ASN A 1137 -33.14 17.90 -27.23
CA ASN A 1137 -31.98 18.43 -27.91
C ASN A 1137 -32.09 17.98 -29.36
N CYS A 1138 -32.85 18.74 -30.15
CA CYS A 1138 -32.79 18.63 -31.60
C CYS A 1138 -31.40 19.14 -31.98
N HIS A 1139 -30.47 18.21 -32.22
CA HIS A 1139 -29.40 18.50 -33.16
C HIS A 1139 -30.09 18.95 -34.46
N LEU A 1140 -29.99 20.24 -34.77
CA LEU A 1140 -30.46 20.81 -36.03
C LEU A 1140 -29.75 20.06 -37.18
N PRO A 1141 -30.47 19.34 -38.05
CA PRO A 1141 -29.95 19.07 -39.37
C PRO A 1141 -30.08 20.38 -40.16
N HIS A 1142 -29.00 20.80 -40.80
CA HIS A 1142 -29.02 21.91 -41.75
C HIS A 1142 -30.21 21.79 -42.71
N LEU A 1143 -31.08 22.80 -42.77
CA LEU A 1143 -31.52 23.46 -44.01
C LEU A 1143 -32.54 24.59 -43.78
N ARG A 1144 -32.47 25.53 -44.72
CA ARG A 1144 -33.05 26.88 -44.82
C ARG A 1144 -34.56 27.02 -44.50
N GLY A 1145 -34.87 28.09 -43.74
CA GLY A 1145 -35.91 29.07 -44.07
C GLY A 1145 -37.36 28.75 -43.74
N ASN A 1146 -37.87 29.22 -42.60
CA ASN A 1146 -38.92 30.25 -42.49
C ASN A 1146 -39.44 30.42 -41.05
N LYS A 1147 -39.93 31.65 -40.78
CA LYS A 1147 -40.45 32.21 -39.52
C LYS A 1147 -41.48 31.33 -38.78
N LEU A 1148 -41.45 31.31 -37.43
CA LEU A 1148 -42.57 31.74 -36.54
C LEU A 1148 -42.29 31.57 -35.01
N SER A 1149 -42.82 32.56 -34.28
CA SER A 1149 -43.33 32.63 -32.87
C SER A 1149 -42.44 32.29 -31.66
N HIS A 1150 -42.29 33.31 -30.80
CA HIS A 1150 -41.62 33.30 -29.50
C HIS A 1150 -42.43 32.64 -28.37
N THR A 1151 -41.79 31.74 -27.62
CA THR A 1151 -42.05 31.45 -26.20
C THR A 1151 -40.71 31.52 -25.45
N PRO A 1152 -40.63 32.11 -24.24
CA PRO A 1152 -39.35 32.26 -23.54
C PRO A 1152 -38.90 30.93 -22.93
N LEU A 1153 -37.72 30.45 -23.34
CA LEU A 1153 -37.03 29.31 -22.73
C LEU A 1153 -36.17 29.79 -21.55
N PRO A 1154 -35.93 28.95 -20.51
CA PRO A 1154 -35.00 29.29 -19.43
C PRO A 1154 -33.57 29.48 -19.98
N VAL A 1155 -32.89 30.53 -19.54
CA VAL A 1155 -31.47 30.77 -19.85
C VAL A 1155 -30.64 30.02 -18.82
N VAL A 1156 -29.88 29.02 -19.29
CA VAL A 1156 -28.92 28.26 -18.48
C VAL A 1156 -27.53 28.62 -18.98
N ILE A 1157 -26.67 29.10 -18.08
CA ILE A 1157 -25.25 29.30 -18.36
C ILE A 1157 -24.49 28.27 -17.53
N SER A 1158 -23.94 27.26 -18.21
CA SER A 1158 -23.03 26.29 -17.60
C SER A 1158 -21.61 26.72 -17.89
N ILE A 1159 -20.84 26.98 -16.84
CA ILE A 1159 -19.42 27.36 -16.97
C ILE A 1159 -18.57 26.26 -16.35
N GLN A 1160 -17.83 25.53 -17.20
CA GLN A 1160 -16.82 24.57 -16.76
C GLN A 1160 -15.48 25.30 -16.63
N PHE A 1161 -15.08 25.59 -15.40
CA PHE A 1161 -13.71 25.96 -15.07
C PHE A 1161 -13.12 24.83 -14.23
N ILE A 1162 -12.07 24.17 -14.75
CA ILE A 1162 -11.18 23.37 -13.90
C ILE A 1162 -10.13 24.35 -13.40
N TRP A 1163 -10.39 25.00 -12.26
CA TRP A 1163 -9.41 25.84 -11.58
C TRP A 1163 -9.15 25.22 -10.20
N PRO A 1164 -7.89 24.99 -9.79
CA PRO A 1164 -7.60 24.81 -8.38
C PRO A 1164 -8.01 26.09 -7.65
N LEU A 1165 -8.92 25.98 -6.68
CA LEU A 1165 -9.31 27.10 -5.82
C LEU A 1165 -8.12 27.58 -4.95
N SER A 1166 -7.03 26.80 -4.91
CA SER A 1166 -5.89 26.97 -4.02
C SER A 1166 -4.68 27.74 -4.60
N LEU A 1167 -4.75 28.37 -5.77
CA LEU A 1167 -3.58 29.09 -6.32
C LEU A 1167 -3.90 30.50 -6.86
N HIS A 1168 -4.10 31.42 -5.93
CA HIS A 1168 -3.54 32.78 -5.93
C HIS A 1168 -3.48 33.26 -4.46
N VAL A 1169 -2.78 32.48 -3.63
CA VAL A 1169 -2.26 32.89 -2.33
C VAL A 1169 -0.76 32.91 -2.41
#